data_AF-A0AAX7UZL1-F1
#
_entry.id   AF-A0AAX7UZL1-F1
#
_cell.length_a   1.000
_cell.length_b   1.000
_cell.length_c   1.000
_cell.angle_alpha   90.00
_cell.angle_beta   90.00
_cell.angle_gamma   90.00
#
_symmetry.space_group_name_H-M   'P 1'
#
loop_
_entity.id
_entity.type
_entity.pdbx_description
1 polymer ?
#
loop_
_entity_poly.entity_id
_entity_poly.type
_entity_poly.pdbx_seq_one_letter_code
_entity_poly.pdbx_strand_id
1 'polypeptide(L)'
;MDPLWPTSADGLRRRSSHMELRRNFARSKATTAHWTYDEHVSLSEHESQSSMRRRALLRKASSLPPTTAHILSALLESRVNVPQYASSAIDYKYRLKETNEREFFLELVKDISNELDLTNLSYKILINVCILVDADRCSLFLVEGPPHKRTLVSKFFDVHSGTTVRPSSSTLNSNEVQVPWGKGIIGYVAEHGETVNISNAYEDHRFSDEIDKLTGYKTQSILCMAICNSDGEVIGVVQAINKNPIGTPFTEDDEKVRLSACYSIRNVEICLCNEQMKLRCLLLLLQALLEVVNDLFEEQTDLEKIVRKIMQRALTLLQCERCSVLLLEDIDSPVRPFFSHFLTDSSAIRRFFSCFIFFLWPVVCVQAFVIFCGLGINNTMMYNQVKKTWAKQSVALDMLSYHATCSKVEVDRLKAAKIPLSSELGIDEFHFNDFSLDNDAMITASLRMFLELGVVQKFKIDYEVLCRWLLTVRKNYRTVAYHNWRHAFNVSQCMFVMITTASFQDVLSDAEILALMVGCLCHDLDHRGTNNAFQAKTGSALALLYGTSATLEHHHFNHAVMILQSEGHNIFANLSSKEYSNMMQLLKQAILSTDLTLHFERRTKFFEYVLSGEFSWTDEGHREVLRSMLMTACDLGAVTRPWKISKQVAELVTSEFFEQGDRERSELKLIPAIFDRNRKDELPALQLEWIDGICKPLYQALLKLNRKLQPMMDGIDANRKKWQDLCSSYQQTRRASPLVVCNTCIFWGKTGRYASKTQTRGQG
;
A
#
# COMPACT_ATOMS: atom_id res chain seq x y z
N MET A 1 19.29 28.83 59.45
CA MET A 1 20.48 29.26 58.71
C MET A 1 21.24 28.01 58.31
N ASP A 2 21.58 27.91 57.02
CA ASP A 2 22.16 26.74 56.35
C ASP A 2 23.39 26.13 57.05
N PRO A 3 23.73 24.87 56.69
CA PRO A 3 24.84 24.75 55.73
C PRO A 3 24.73 23.60 54.69
N LEU A 4 24.97 23.98 53.42
CA LEU A 4 25.89 23.40 52.42
C LEU A 4 25.98 21.87 52.20
N TRP A 5 25.59 21.45 50.98
CA TRP A 5 25.99 20.20 50.30
C TRP A 5 26.88 20.50 49.07
N PRO A 6 27.88 19.65 48.74
CA PRO A 6 28.70 19.79 47.54
C PRO A 6 28.36 18.78 46.40
N THR A 7 28.82 19.16 45.19
CA THR A 7 29.33 18.36 44.04
C THR A 7 28.41 17.57 43.08
N SER A 8 28.47 18.05 41.82
CA SER A 8 28.53 17.35 40.50
C SER A 8 27.41 16.40 40.05
N ALA A 9 26.72 16.82 38.98
CA ALA A 9 25.90 15.98 38.12
C ALA A 9 26.72 15.43 36.94
N ASP A 10 26.58 14.13 36.69
CA ASP A 10 27.30 13.35 35.68
C ASP A 10 26.45 13.13 34.41
N GLY A 11 27.17 13.02 33.29
CA GLY A 11 26.91 12.23 32.08
C GLY A 11 25.51 12.10 31.45
N LEU A 12 25.37 12.59 30.22
CA LEU A 12 24.48 12.00 29.21
C LEU A 12 25.15 12.02 27.81
N ARG A 13 25.91 10.97 27.52
CA ARG A 13 26.34 10.60 26.16
C ARG A 13 25.13 10.08 25.38
N ARG A 14 24.89 10.69 24.22
CA ARG A 14 23.83 10.39 23.23
C ARG A 14 23.80 8.90 22.84
N ARG A 15 22.64 8.26 23.03
CA ARG A 15 22.24 7.05 22.29
C ARG A 15 21.55 7.46 20.98
N SER A 16 21.92 6.78 19.91
CA SER A 16 21.40 6.94 18.55
C SER A 16 19.87 6.78 18.51
N SER A 17 19.20 7.76 17.91
CA SER A 17 17.75 7.83 17.80
C SER A 17 17.20 6.88 16.74
N HIS A 18 16.02 6.34 17.03
CA HIS A 18 15.12 5.46 16.26
C HIS A 18 14.87 5.80 14.76
N MET A 19 15.44 6.88 14.24
CA MET A 19 15.38 7.30 12.83
C MET A 19 16.27 6.45 11.92
N GLU A 20 17.40 5.94 12.43
CA GLU A 20 18.42 5.29 11.60
C GLU A 20 18.05 3.83 11.21
N LEU A 21 17.23 3.16 12.04
CA LEU A 21 16.72 1.81 11.77
C LEU A 21 15.62 1.78 10.70
N ARG A 22 14.86 2.87 10.51
CA ARG A 22 13.82 2.95 9.46
C ARG A 22 14.40 3.16 8.06
N ARG A 23 15.60 3.74 7.96
CA ARG A 23 16.29 4.02 6.69
C ARG A 23 16.88 2.76 6.05
N ASN A 24 17.29 1.79 6.85
CA ASN A 24 17.80 0.50 6.37
C ASN A 24 16.69 -0.45 5.90
N PHE A 25 15.48 -0.34 6.45
CA PHE A 25 14.33 -1.15 6.02
C PHE A 25 13.78 -0.72 4.65
N ALA A 26 13.82 0.59 4.34
CA ALA A 26 13.34 1.12 3.06
C ALA A 26 14.26 0.81 1.87
N ARG A 27 15.55 0.51 2.09
CA ARG A 27 16.51 0.17 1.03
C ARG A 27 16.40 -1.27 0.52
N SER A 28 15.71 -2.17 1.24
CA SER A 28 15.59 -3.58 0.85
C SER A 28 14.48 -3.85 -0.18
N LYS A 29 13.61 -2.88 -0.49
CA LYS A 29 12.45 -3.07 -1.38
C LYS A 29 12.65 -2.59 -2.82
N ALA A 30 13.82 -2.06 -3.17
CA ALA A 30 14.07 -1.43 -4.47
C ALA A 30 14.77 -2.33 -5.51
N THR A 31 14.74 -3.66 -5.35
CA THR A 31 15.51 -4.59 -6.21
C THR A 31 14.66 -5.58 -7.00
N THR A 32 13.46 -5.20 -7.44
CA THR A 32 12.68 -6.06 -8.36
C THR A 32 11.79 -5.22 -9.27
N ALA A 33 12.34 -4.78 -10.40
CA ALA A 33 11.58 -4.23 -11.51
C ALA A 33 11.90 -5.05 -12.78
N HIS A 34 10.84 -5.59 -13.36
CA HIS A 34 10.81 -6.51 -14.49
C HIS A 34 11.29 -5.87 -15.80
N TRP A 35 12.03 -6.67 -16.56
CA TRP A 35 12.38 -6.47 -17.96
C TRP A 35 11.21 -6.91 -18.86
N THR A 36 10.81 -6.07 -19.82
CA THR A 36 10.09 -6.50 -21.02
C THR A 36 10.62 -5.77 -22.25
N TYR A 37 11.01 -6.60 -23.22
CA TYR A 37 11.52 -6.34 -24.55
C TYR A 37 10.35 -6.01 -25.50
N ASP A 38 10.54 -5.14 -26.50
CA ASP A 38 9.75 -5.23 -27.74
C ASP A 38 10.44 -4.61 -28.98
N GLU A 39 10.06 -5.14 -30.13
CA GLU A 39 10.83 -5.31 -31.38
C GLU A 39 10.84 -4.12 -32.37
N HIS A 40 11.87 -4.13 -33.23
CA HIS A 40 11.99 -3.37 -34.46
C HIS A 40 11.00 -3.84 -35.55
N VAL A 41 10.36 -2.91 -36.26
CA VAL A 41 9.86 -3.14 -37.63
C VAL A 41 10.19 -1.95 -38.53
N SER A 42 10.95 -2.22 -39.59
CA SER A 42 11.28 -1.37 -40.73
C SER A 42 10.27 -1.56 -41.86
N LEU A 43 9.82 -0.49 -42.52
CA LEU A 43 9.24 -0.57 -43.88
C LEU A 43 9.59 0.65 -44.73
N SER A 44 9.71 0.38 -46.02
CA SER A 44 10.59 0.96 -47.02
C SER A 44 9.96 2.03 -47.92
N GLU A 45 10.87 2.68 -48.65
CA GLU A 45 10.71 3.62 -49.75
C GLU A 45 9.77 3.17 -50.87
N HIS A 46 8.99 4.13 -51.40
CA HIS A 46 8.50 4.13 -52.79
C HIS A 46 8.40 5.59 -53.27
N GLU A 47 9.46 6.09 -53.92
CA GLU A 47 9.42 7.37 -54.65
C GLU A 47 8.62 7.21 -55.96
N SER A 48 7.67 8.13 -56.20
CA SER A 48 6.93 8.21 -57.46
C SER A 48 7.62 9.13 -58.48
N GLN A 49 7.51 8.79 -59.76
CA GLN A 49 8.10 9.43 -60.94
C GLN A 49 7.77 10.94 -61.12
N SER A 50 7.00 11.56 -60.23
CA SER A 50 6.73 13.02 -60.23
C SER A 50 7.92 13.86 -59.74
N SER A 51 8.83 13.27 -58.95
CA SER A 51 9.99 13.97 -58.35
C SER A 51 11.08 14.33 -59.36
N MET A 52 11.17 13.59 -60.48
CA MET A 52 12.15 13.85 -61.54
C MET A 52 11.77 15.06 -62.41
N ARG A 53 10.47 15.27 -62.69
CA ARG A 53 9.98 16.43 -63.46
C ARG A 53 10.13 17.74 -62.66
N ARG A 54 9.95 17.67 -61.33
CA ARG A 54 10.13 18.79 -60.39
C ARG A 54 11.59 19.24 -60.26
N ARG A 55 12.54 18.30 -60.19
CA ARG A 55 14.00 18.57 -60.13
C ARG A 55 14.57 19.18 -61.43
N ALA A 56 13.88 19.03 -62.57
CA ALA A 56 14.31 19.65 -63.82
C ALA A 56 13.96 21.15 -63.90
N LEU A 57 12.84 21.58 -63.27
CA LEU A 57 12.42 22.98 -63.22
C LEU A 57 13.20 23.80 -62.18
N LEU A 58 13.48 23.21 -61.00
CA LEU A 58 14.25 23.88 -59.93
C LEU A 58 15.73 24.12 -60.29
N ARG A 59 16.31 23.33 -61.21
CA ARG A 59 17.68 23.55 -61.71
C ARG A 59 17.83 24.79 -62.59
N LYS A 60 16.74 25.39 -63.07
CA LYS A 60 16.76 26.70 -63.76
C LYS A 60 16.68 27.89 -62.80
N ALA A 61 16.34 27.68 -61.53
CA ALA A 61 16.15 28.74 -60.53
C ALA A 61 17.32 28.93 -59.55
N SER A 62 18.37 28.10 -59.65
CA SER A 62 19.53 28.10 -58.74
C SER A 62 20.51 29.28 -58.91
N SER A 63 20.16 30.30 -59.70
CA SER A 63 20.95 31.53 -59.88
C SER A 63 20.36 32.76 -59.18
N LEU A 64 19.27 32.60 -58.42
CA LEU A 64 18.59 33.70 -57.71
C LEU A 64 18.99 33.74 -56.21
N PRO A 65 18.99 34.92 -55.57
CA PRO A 65 19.21 35.06 -54.14
C PRO A 65 18.22 34.21 -53.30
N PRO A 66 18.59 33.71 -52.11
CA PRO A 66 17.77 32.79 -51.31
C PRO A 66 16.37 33.33 -50.98
N THR A 67 16.26 34.64 -50.73
CA THR A 67 14.98 35.32 -50.47
C THR A 67 14.03 35.25 -51.67
N THR A 68 14.55 35.47 -52.88
CA THR A 68 13.76 35.50 -54.12
C THR A 68 13.31 34.09 -54.51
N ALA A 69 14.13 33.06 -54.21
CA ALA A 69 13.80 31.65 -54.46
C ALA A 69 12.67 31.13 -53.55
N HIS A 70 12.66 31.49 -52.26
CA HIS A 70 11.58 31.08 -51.34
C HIS A 70 10.24 31.75 -51.68
N ILE A 71 10.28 33.04 -52.04
CA ILE A 71 9.07 33.78 -52.43
C ILE A 71 8.47 33.18 -53.73
N LEU A 72 9.31 32.85 -54.72
CA LEU A 72 8.89 32.13 -55.93
C LEU A 72 8.25 30.76 -55.65
N SER A 73 8.77 30.00 -54.68
CA SER A 73 8.20 28.70 -54.30
C SER A 73 6.80 28.84 -53.70
N ALA A 74 6.62 29.80 -52.76
CA ALA A 74 5.33 30.06 -52.13
C ALA A 74 4.27 30.52 -53.16
N LEU A 75 4.67 31.32 -54.15
CA LEU A 75 3.76 31.84 -55.16
C LEU A 75 3.39 30.83 -56.25
N LEU A 76 4.31 29.92 -56.59
CA LEU A 76 3.99 28.78 -57.47
C LEU A 76 3.01 27.81 -56.79
N GLU A 77 3.10 27.62 -55.47
CA GLU A 77 2.14 26.81 -54.71
C GLU A 77 0.75 27.49 -54.62
N SER A 78 0.71 28.81 -54.40
CA SER A 78 -0.50 29.67 -54.44
C SER A 78 -1.25 29.55 -55.77
N ARG A 79 -0.54 29.49 -56.91
CA ARG A 79 -1.15 29.37 -58.25
C ARG A 79 -1.72 27.98 -58.58
N VAL A 80 -1.40 26.93 -57.84
CA VAL A 80 -1.76 25.54 -58.21
C VAL A 80 -3.16 25.12 -57.76
N ASN A 81 -3.84 25.86 -56.88
CA ASN A 81 -5.20 25.51 -56.47
C ASN A 81 -6.08 26.74 -56.25
N VAL A 82 -6.87 27.09 -57.26
CA VAL A 82 -8.02 27.99 -57.12
C VAL A 82 -9.29 27.12 -57.03
N PRO A 83 -10.00 27.07 -55.89
CA PRO A 83 -11.41 26.72 -55.91
C PRO A 83 -12.15 27.91 -56.55
N GLN A 84 -12.80 27.69 -57.69
CA GLN A 84 -13.56 28.72 -58.41
C GLN A 84 -14.92 29.09 -57.77
N TYR A 85 -15.10 28.87 -56.45
CA TYR A 85 -16.36 29.20 -55.77
C TYR A 85 -16.09 29.78 -54.36
N ALA A 86 -16.67 30.94 -54.08
CA ALA A 86 -16.70 31.52 -52.74
C ALA A 86 -17.50 30.59 -51.80
N SER A 87 -16.97 30.34 -50.60
CA SER A 87 -17.72 29.59 -49.58
C SER A 87 -18.93 30.43 -49.11
N SER A 88 -20.09 29.80 -48.98
CA SER A 88 -21.35 30.44 -48.52
C SER A 88 -21.22 31.17 -47.18
N ALA A 89 -20.23 30.78 -46.35
CA ALA A 89 -19.92 31.41 -45.07
C ALA A 89 -19.22 32.78 -45.21
N ILE A 90 -18.45 33.01 -46.28
CA ILE A 90 -17.77 34.29 -46.54
C ILE A 90 -18.74 35.30 -47.14
N ASP A 91 -19.60 34.88 -48.07
CA ASP A 91 -20.67 35.72 -48.62
C ASP A 91 -21.68 36.15 -47.55
N TYR A 92 -21.88 35.34 -46.51
CA TYR A 92 -22.65 35.71 -45.33
C TYR A 92 -21.99 36.87 -44.55
N LYS A 93 -20.68 36.83 -44.34
CA LYS A 93 -19.93 37.89 -43.64
C LYS A 93 -19.94 39.22 -44.42
N TYR A 94 -19.79 39.19 -45.75
CA TYR A 94 -19.88 40.40 -46.58
C TYR A 94 -21.29 41.01 -46.55
N ARG A 95 -22.36 40.19 -46.63
CA ARG A 95 -23.74 40.70 -46.49
C ARG A 95 -24.02 41.31 -45.12
N LEU A 96 -23.50 40.70 -44.05
CA LEU A 96 -23.60 41.22 -42.69
C LEU A 96 -22.89 42.57 -42.52
N LYS A 97 -21.71 42.74 -43.14
CA LYS A 97 -20.98 44.02 -43.14
C LYS A 97 -21.83 45.16 -43.71
N GLU A 98 -22.62 44.90 -44.75
CA GLU A 98 -23.48 45.90 -45.40
C GLU A 98 -24.82 46.14 -44.67
N THR A 99 -25.37 45.12 -44.01
CA THR A 99 -26.73 45.17 -43.42
C THR A 99 -26.77 45.41 -41.91
N ASN A 100 -25.78 44.92 -41.14
CA ASN A 100 -25.74 45.06 -39.69
C ASN A 100 -24.29 45.00 -39.13
N GLU A 101 -23.64 46.16 -39.06
CA GLU A 101 -22.26 46.29 -38.60
C GLU A 101 -22.01 45.68 -37.20
N ARG A 102 -22.97 45.81 -36.26
CA ARG A 102 -22.82 45.25 -34.90
C ARG A 102 -22.82 43.73 -34.88
N GLU A 103 -23.67 43.11 -35.67
CA GLU A 103 -23.79 41.66 -35.75
C GLU A 103 -22.62 41.05 -36.54
N PHE A 104 -22.13 41.78 -37.55
CA PHE A 104 -20.88 41.48 -38.23
C PHE A 104 -19.70 41.43 -37.23
N PHE A 105 -19.51 42.46 -36.40
CA PHE A 105 -18.44 42.47 -35.40
C PHE A 105 -18.56 41.32 -34.38
N LEU A 106 -19.76 41.01 -33.90
CA LEU A 106 -19.98 39.89 -32.98
C LEU A 106 -19.63 38.54 -33.60
N GLU A 107 -19.96 38.34 -34.88
CA GLU A 107 -19.63 37.10 -35.57
C GLU A 107 -18.12 36.95 -35.80
N LEU A 108 -17.39 38.04 -36.08
CA LEU A 108 -15.93 38.02 -36.14
C LEU A 108 -15.31 37.63 -34.79
N VAL A 109 -15.81 38.20 -33.68
CA VAL A 109 -15.34 37.87 -32.33
C VAL A 109 -15.64 36.42 -31.97
N LYS A 110 -16.81 35.90 -32.35
CA LYS A 110 -17.22 34.51 -32.10
C LYS A 110 -16.38 33.51 -32.90
N ASP A 111 -16.05 33.82 -34.15
CA ASP A 111 -15.20 32.96 -34.99
C ASP A 111 -13.76 32.85 -34.47
N ILE A 112 -13.25 33.93 -33.87
CA ILE A 112 -11.94 33.97 -33.20
C ILE A 112 -12.00 33.24 -31.84
N SER A 113 -13.05 33.49 -31.04
CA SER A 113 -13.14 32.98 -29.66
C SER A 113 -13.34 31.46 -29.57
N ASN A 114 -13.88 30.85 -30.63
CA ASN A 114 -14.16 29.41 -30.67
C ASN A 114 -12.99 28.56 -31.19
N GLU A 115 -11.88 29.17 -31.64
CA GLU A 115 -10.76 28.44 -32.24
C GLU A 115 -9.59 28.27 -31.24
N LEU A 116 -9.20 27.03 -30.98
CA LEU A 116 -8.14 26.68 -30.01
C LEU A 116 -6.77 26.42 -30.66
N ASP A 117 -6.73 26.13 -31.96
CA ASP A 117 -5.50 25.92 -32.72
C ASP A 117 -4.93 27.26 -33.19
N LEU A 118 -3.67 27.53 -32.83
CA LEU A 118 -2.95 28.76 -33.13
C LEU A 118 -2.83 29.03 -34.63
N THR A 119 -2.70 27.97 -35.42
CA THR A 119 -2.51 28.09 -36.87
C THR A 119 -3.84 28.46 -37.53
N ASN A 120 -4.93 27.80 -37.15
CA ASN A 120 -6.27 28.13 -37.62
C ASN A 120 -6.76 29.49 -37.11
N LEU A 121 -6.44 29.84 -35.87
CA LEU A 121 -6.77 31.13 -35.26
C LEU A 121 -6.11 32.28 -36.03
N SER A 122 -4.80 32.17 -36.28
CA SER A 122 -4.03 33.17 -37.03
C SER A 122 -4.58 33.34 -38.46
N TYR A 123 -4.94 32.23 -39.10
CA TYR A 123 -5.57 32.22 -40.41
C TYR A 123 -6.95 32.92 -40.44
N LYS A 124 -7.84 32.58 -39.50
CA LYS A 124 -9.17 33.19 -39.38
C LYS A 124 -9.10 34.68 -39.11
N ILE A 125 -8.14 35.11 -38.29
CA ILE A 125 -7.91 36.52 -38.01
C ILE A 125 -7.47 37.25 -39.27
N LEU A 126 -6.55 36.67 -40.05
CA LEU A 126 -6.08 37.28 -41.29
C LEU A 126 -7.21 37.41 -42.32
N ILE A 127 -8.10 36.41 -42.43
CA ILE A 127 -9.32 36.50 -43.25
C ILE A 127 -10.25 37.62 -42.76
N ASN A 128 -10.48 37.70 -41.45
CA ASN A 128 -11.35 38.72 -40.87
C ASN A 128 -10.80 40.13 -41.13
N VAL A 129 -9.46 40.32 -41.05
CA VAL A 129 -8.80 41.58 -41.44
C VAL A 129 -9.01 41.86 -42.93
N CYS A 130 -8.82 40.87 -43.80
CA CYS A 130 -9.03 41.00 -45.25
C CYS A 130 -10.45 41.51 -45.58
N ILE A 131 -11.47 40.95 -44.93
CA ILE A 131 -12.89 41.35 -45.10
C ILE A 131 -13.14 42.75 -44.53
N LEU A 132 -12.52 43.09 -43.39
CA LEU A 132 -12.69 44.39 -42.74
C LEU A 132 -12.17 45.54 -43.63
N VAL A 133 -10.93 45.44 -44.12
CA VAL A 133 -10.29 46.48 -44.96
C VAL A 133 -10.63 46.34 -46.45
N ASP A 134 -11.42 45.34 -46.81
CA ASP A 134 -11.83 45.04 -48.19
C ASP A 134 -10.63 44.89 -49.15
N ALA A 135 -9.60 44.18 -48.68
CA ALA A 135 -8.39 43.90 -49.44
C ALA A 135 -8.53 42.61 -50.25
N ASP A 136 -7.83 42.51 -51.39
CA ASP A 136 -7.74 41.28 -52.17
C ASP A 136 -6.95 40.21 -51.39
N ARG A 137 -5.83 40.61 -50.76
CA ARG A 137 -4.96 39.68 -50.02
C ARG A 137 -4.36 40.30 -48.78
N CYS A 138 -4.13 39.47 -47.77
CA CYS A 138 -3.42 39.83 -46.54
C CYS A 138 -2.29 38.84 -46.21
N SER A 139 -1.24 39.35 -45.56
CA SER A 139 -0.09 38.57 -45.09
C SER A 139 0.30 38.95 -43.66
N LEU A 140 0.82 37.99 -42.89
CA LEU A 140 1.26 38.17 -41.51
C LEU A 140 2.72 37.72 -41.33
N PHE A 141 3.53 38.64 -40.81
CA PHE A 141 4.94 38.43 -40.49
C PHE A 141 5.17 38.59 -38.99
N LEU A 142 5.88 37.65 -38.38
CA LEU A 142 6.24 37.69 -36.95
C LEU A 142 7.74 37.92 -36.78
N VAL A 143 8.10 38.59 -35.70
CA VAL A 143 9.51 38.83 -35.35
C VAL A 143 10.08 37.58 -34.71
N GLU A 144 11.15 37.03 -35.29
CA GLU A 144 11.94 35.94 -34.71
C GLU A 144 13.41 36.33 -34.56
N GLY A 145 14.07 35.73 -33.57
CA GLY A 145 15.49 35.92 -33.29
C GLY A 145 15.74 36.84 -32.09
N PRO A 146 16.97 36.81 -31.55
CA PRO A 146 17.33 37.62 -30.39
C PRO A 146 17.40 39.11 -30.73
N PRO A 147 17.39 40.02 -29.73
CA PRO A 147 17.31 41.47 -29.96
C PRO A 147 18.38 42.04 -30.91
N HIS A 148 19.55 41.39 -30.96
CA HIS A 148 20.70 41.77 -31.78
C HIS A 148 20.69 41.16 -33.20
N LYS A 149 19.71 40.31 -33.54
CA LYS A 149 19.55 39.68 -34.86
C LYS A 149 18.08 39.37 -35.14
N ARG A 150 17.25 40.41 -35.14
CA ARG A 150 15.81 40.29 -35.45
C ARG A 150 15.61 40.04 -36.95
N THR A 151 14.71 39.13 -37.27
CA THR A 151 14.27 38.84 -38.65
C THR A 151 12.76 38.66 -38.66
N LEU A 152 12.11 39.03 -39.75
CA LEU A 152 10.68 38.83 -39.93
C LEU A 152 10.44 37.51 -40.66
N VAL A 153 9.62 36.65 -40.09
CA VAL A 153 9.28 35.34 -40.65
C VAL A 153 7.80 35.32 -41.01
N SER A 154 7.50 35.03 -42.27
CA SER A 154 6.13 34.90 -42.75
C SER A 154 5.52 33.61 -42.23
N LYS A 155 4.49 33.72 -41.39
CA LYS A 155 3.70 32.56 -40.95
C LYS A 155 2.52 32.29 -41.89
N PHE A 156 1.97 33.34 -42.51
CA PHE A 156 0.93 33.25 -43.53
C PHE A 156 1.22 34.26 -44.63
N PHE A 157 1.40 33.79 -45.85
CA PHE A 157 1.69 34.60 -47.03
C PHE A 157 0.52 34.51 -48.01
N ASP A 158 0.10 35.64 -48.58
CA ASP A 158 -0.78 35.69 -49.75
C ASP A 158 -2.19 35.09 -49.50
N VAL A 159 -2.76 35.30 -48.31
CA VAL A 159 -4.07 34.76 -47.91
C VAL A 159 -5.20 35.60 -48.50
N HIS A 160 -6.14 34.96 -49.20
CA HIS A 160 -7.34 35.58 -49.76
C HIS A 160 -8.61 34.99 -49.12
N SER A 161 -9.73 35.70 -49.21
CA SER A 161 -11.01 35.32 -48.57
C SER A 161 -11.68 34.05 -49.13
N GLY A 162 -10.99 33.24 -49.94
CA GLY A 162 -11.51 32.01 -50.55
C GLY A 162 -10.57 30.81 -50.42
N THR A 163 -9.46 30.92 -49.70
CA THR A 163 -8.52 29.81 -49.52
C THR A 163 -9.10 28.79 -48.51
N THR A 164 -8.84 27.49 -48.70
CA THR A 164 -9.07 26.46 -47.67
C THR A 164 -7.74 26.13 -47.01
N VAL A 165 -7.73 26.14 -45.67
CA VAL A 165 -6.53 26.00 -44.83
C VAL A 165 -5.63 24.86 -45.32
N ARG A 166 -4.40 25.18 -45.71
CA ARG A 166 -3.27 24.28 -45.51
C ARG A 166 -2.23 25.02 -44.66
N PRO A 167 -1.95 24.56 -43.43
CA PRO A 167 -0.79 25.04 -42.72
C PRO A 167 0.46 24.65 -43.51
N SER A 168 1.48 25.49 -43.49
CA SER A 168 2.83 25.14 -43.95
C SER A 168 3.45 24.10 -43.00
N SER A 169 2.80 22.98 -42.78
CA SER A 169 3.24 21.94 -41.86
C SER A 169 3.04 20.59 -42.52
N SER A 170 4.07 20.15 -43.24
CA SER A 170 4.67 18.80 -43.10
C SER A 170 5.47 18.44 -44.36
N THR A 171 6.72 18.88 -44.47
CA THR A 171 7.85 18.06 -44.94
C THR A 171 9.16 18.83 -44.79
N LEU A 172 10.23 18.10 -44.51
CA LEU A 172 11.55 18.56 -44.14
C LEU A 172 12.06 19.79 -44.91
N ASN A 173 12.52 20.80 -44.16
CA ASN A 173 13.42 21.90 -44.52
C ASN A 173 13.02 22.80 -45.72
N SER A 174 13.06 24.10 -45.47
CA SER A 174 13.01 25.24 -46.42
C SER A 174 11.64 25.53 -47.05
N ASN A 175 10.91 26.54 -46.52
CA ASN A 175 10.01 27.44 -47.28
C ASN A 175 9.34 28.55 -46.41
N GLU A 176 9.97 29.04 -45.34
CA GLU A 176 9.49 30.25 -44.66
C GLU A 176 10.08 31.50 -45.34
N VAL A 177 9.23 32.45 -45.76
CA VAL A 177 9.69 33.72 -46.34
C VAL A 177 10.26 34.60 -45.22
N GLN A 178 11.55 34.89 -45.31
CA GLN A 178 12.26 35.72 -44.33
C GLN A 178 12.58 37.10 -44.91
N VAL A 179 12.20 38.15 -44.18
CA VAL A 179 12.49 39.54 -44.52
C VAL A 179 13.49 40.10 -43.49
N PRO A 180 14.65 40.63 -43.93
CA PRO A 180 15.59 41.28 -43.01
C PRO A 180 14.97 42.51 -42.33
N TRP A 181 15.36 42.74 -41.07
CA TRP A 181 14.96 43.93 -40.32
C TRP A 181 15.34 45.23 -41.06
N GLY A 182 14.45 46.22 -41.09
CA GLY A 182 14.67 47.51 -41.75
C GLY A 182 14.62 47.49 -43.29
N LYS A 183 14.49 46.32 -43.93
CA LYS A 183 14.53 46.21 -45.39
C LYS A 183 13.13 46.10 -46.02
N GLY A 184 12.87 46.92 -47.04
CA GLY A 184 11.57 46.98 -47.74
C GLY A 184 10.46 47.58 -46.88
N ILE A 185 9.24 47.68 -47.42
CA ILE A 185 8.10 48.30 -46.71
C ILE A 185 7.83 47.61 -45.36
N ILE A 186 7.81 46.28 -45.34
CA ILE A 186 7.52 45.49 -44.12
C ILE A 186 8.64 45.67 -43.08
N GLY A 187 9.91 45.66 -43.51
CA GLY A 187 11.05 45.87 -42.62
C GLY A 187 11.11 47.30 -42.07
N TYR A 188 10.72 48.31 -42.85
CA TYR A 188 10.61 49.70 -42.41
C TYR A 188 9.55 49.85 -41.31
N VAL A 189 8.36 49.27 -41.51
CA VAL A 189 7.27 49.28 -40.53
C VAL A 189 7.68 48.54 -39.24
N ALA A 190 8.42 47.44 -39.36
CA ALA A 190 8.93 46.71 -38.19
C ALA A 190 9.95 47.52 -37.38
N GLU A 191 10.81 48.28 -38.06
CA GLU A 191 11.86 49.07 -37.43
C GLU A 191 11.33 50.35 -36.77
N HIS A 192 10.39 51.05 -37.42
CA HIS A 192 9.89 52.35 -36.97
C HIS A 192 8.57 52.26 -36.20
N GLY A 193 7.82 51.15 -36.35
CA GLY A 193 6.50 50.97 -35.73
C GLY A 193 5.38 51.83 -36.35
N GLU A 194 5.67 52.54 -37.43
CA GLU A 194 4.74 53.46 -38.10
C GLU A 194 3.91 52.73 -39.18
N THR A 195 2.61 53.03 -39.26
CA THR A 195 1.75 52.53 -40.34
C THR A 195 2.16 53.17 -41.68
N VAL A 196 2.24 52.37 -42.73
CA VAL A 196 2.54 52.82 -44.09
C VAL A 196 1.36 52.49 -45.00
N ASN A 197 0.76 53.51 -45.59
CA ASN A 197 -0.30 53.41 -46.59
C ASN A 197 0.18 53.99 -47.93
N ILE A 198 0.23 53.15 -48.95
CA ILE A 198 0.77 53.48 -50.28
C ILE A 198 -0.35 53.30 -51.30
N SER A 199 -0.67 54.36 -52.03
CA SER A 199 -1.67 54.37 -53.10
C SER A 199 -1.17 53.76 -54.41
N ASN A 200 0.14 53.87 -54.70
CA ASN A 200 0.80 53.26 -55.85
C ASN A 200 2.16 52.68 -55.46
N ALA A 201 2.25 51.35 -55.36
CA ALA A 201 3.45 50.63 -54.92
C ALA A 201 4.67 50.92 -55.81
N TYR A 202 4.48 51.11 -57.12
CA TYR A 202 5.59 51.35 -58.07
C TYR A 202 6.22 52.74 -57.95
N GLU A 203 5.57 53.67 -57.22
CA GLU A 203 6.11 55.01 -56.95
C GLU A 203 6.93 55.05 -55.64
N ASP A 204 6.81 54.03 -54.77
CA ASP A 204 7.55 53.98 -53.52
C ASP A 204 8.92 53.30 -53.71
N HIS A 205 9.99 54.03 -53.42
CA HIS A 205 11.38 53.56 -53.52
C HIS A 205 11.70 52.33 -52.64
N ARG A 206 10.89 52.03 -51.62
CA ARG A 206 11.04 50.86 -50.74
C ARG A 206 10.34 49.62 -51.28
N PHE A 207 9.51 49.75 -52.31
CA PHE A 207 8.86 48.64 -52.98
C PHE A 207 9.81 47.95 -53.96
N SER A 208 9.71 46.62 -54.03
CA SER A 208 10.46 45.81 -54.99
C SER A 208 9.47 45.08 -55.89
N ASP A 209 9.54 45.36 -57.19
CA ASP A 209 8.68 44.74 -58.20
C ASP A 209 9.17 43.37 -58.68
N GLU A 210 10.24 42.83 -58.07
CA GLU A 210 10.80 41.52 -58.40
C GLU A 210 9.76 40.42 -58.27
N ILE A 211 8.96 40.48 -57.20
CA ILE A 211 7.94 39.47 -56.90
C ILE A 211 6.76 39.62 -57.86
N ASP A 212 6.32 40.84 -58.17
CA ASP A 212 5.25 41.10 -59.14
C ASP A 212 5.64 40.60 -60.56
N LYS A 213 6.89 40.83 -60.98
CA LYS A 213 7.43 40.36 -62.28
C LYS A 213 7.47 38.83 -62.36
N LEU A 214 7.82 38.17 -61.26
CA LEU A 214 7.92 36.71 -61.18
C LEU A 214 6.56 36.04 -61.08
N THR A 215 5.64 36.67 -60.35
CA THR A 215 4.31 36.13 -60.06
C THR A 215 3.28 36.50 -61.09
N GLY A 216 3.50 37.50 -61.93
CA GLY A 216 2.49 38.08 -62.81
C GLY A 216 1.31 38.73 -62.07
N TYR A 217 1.40 38.89 -60.75
CA TYR A 217 0.45 39.66 -59.94
C TYR A 217 0.91 41.12 -59.89
N LYS A 218 -0.04 42.07 -59.88
CA LYS A 218 0.28 43.50 -59.85
C LYS A 218 -0.18 44.10 -58.53
N THR A 219 0.77 44.48 -57.70
CA THR A 219 0.55 45.17 -56.43
C THR A 219 0.40 46.67 -56.70
N GLN A 220 -0.79 47.22 -56.45
CA GLN A 220 -1.12 48.63 -56.70
C GLN A 220 -1.17 49.42 -55.39
N SER A 221 -2.06 49.05 -54.47
CA SER A 221 -2.17 49.69 -53.14
C SER A 221 -1.67 48.77 -52.04
N ILE A 222 -1.00 49.33 -51.02
CA ILE A 222 -0.44 48.58 -49.89
C ILE A 222 -0.79 49.32 -48.59
N LEU A 223 -1.39 48.60 -47.64
CA LEU A 223 -1.53 49.05 -46.25
C LEU A 223 -0.74 48.12 -45.34
N CYS A 224 0.25 48.66 -44.62
CA CYS A 224 1.15 47.90 -43.78
C CYS A 224 1.19 48.47 -42.36
N MET A 225 0.93 47.64 -41.36
CA MET A 225 0.74 48.05 -39.97
C MET A 225 1.59 47.22 -39.02
N ALA A 226 2.26 47.89 -38.08
CA ALA A 226 2.99 47.24 -37.00
C ALA A 226 2.03 46.72 -35.91
N ILE A 227 2.36 45.55 -35.37
CA ILE A 227 1.73 44.97 -34.18
C ILE A 227 2.68 45.18 -33.02
N CYS A 228 2.25 45.86 -31.96
CA CYS A 228 3.06 46.15 -30.79
C CYS A 228 2.53 45.51 -29.50
N ASN A 229 3.43 45.08 -28.63
CA ASN A 229 3.11 44.57 -27.29
C ASN A 229 2.66 45.69 -26.34
N SER A 230 2.38 45.34 -25.08
CA SER A 230 1.98 46.29 -24.02
C SER A 230 3.04 47.34 -23.70
N ASP A 231 4.31 47.01 -23.94
CA ASP A 231 5.47 47.84 -23.67
C ASP A 231 5.87 48.70 -24.90
N GLY A 232 5.11 48.60 -26.01
CA GLY A 232 5.34 49.36 -27.23
C GLY A 232 6.36 48.75 -28.20
N GLU A 233 6.89 47.55 -27.92
CA GLU A 233 7.81 46.85 -28.83
C GLU A 233 7.05 46.19 -29.98
N VAL A 234 7.61 46.27 -31.20
CA VAL A 234 7.03 45.63 -32.40
C VAL A 234 7.28 44.12 -32.37
N ILE A 235 6.20 43.34 -32.38
CA ILE A 235 6.20 41.86 -32.34
C ILE A 235 5.83 41.22 -33.67
N GLY A 236 5.25 41.99 -34.59
CA GLY A 236 4.88 41.52 -35.93
C GLY A 236 4.40 42.65 -36.84
N VAL A 237 4.14 42.32 -38.09
CA VAL A 237 3.66 43.24 -39.12
C VAL A 237 2.57 42.57 -39.95
N VAL A 238 1.45 43.27 -40.16
CA VAL A 238 0.37 42.87 -41.07
C VAL A 238 0.45 43.71 -42.34
N GLN A 239 0.28 43.05 -43.48
CA GLN A 239 0.22 43.71 -44.77
C GLN A 239 -1.08 43.33 -45.48
N ALA A 240 -1.83 44.32 -45.95
CA ALA A 240 -2.94 44.19 -46.87
C ALA A 240 -2.55 44.78 -48.22
N ILE A 241 -2.88 44.10 -49.32
CA ILE A 241 -2.56 44.54 -50.68
C ILE A 241 -3.82 44.58 -51.54
N ASN A 242 -3.87 45.56 -52.44
CA ASN A 242 -4.94 45.81 -53.42
C ASN A 242 -6.33 45.91 -52.79
N LYS A 243 -6.77 47.13 -52.49
CA LYS A 243 -8.16 47.38 -52.07
C LYS A 243 -9.15 47.07 -53.20
N ASN A 244 -10.29 46.50 -52.84
CA ASN A 244 -11.40 46.23 -53.75
C ASN A 244 -12.34 47.46 -53.85
N PRO A 245 -12.80 47.82 -55.06
CA PRO A 245 -12.34 47.33 -56.37
C PRO A 245 -10.91 47.80 -56.68
N ILE A 246 -10.15 46.95 -57.39
CA ILE A 246 -8.73 47.15 -57.72
C ILE A 246 -8.49 48.54 -58.33
N GLY A 247 -7.53 49.28 -57.77
CA GLY A 247 -7.20 50.66 -58.17
C GLY A 247 -7.70 51.72 -57.20
N THR A 248 -8.44 51.32 -56.15
CA THR A 248 -8.78 52.21 -55.02
C THR A 248 -7.65 52.26 -53.98
N PRO A 249 -7.32 53.43 -53.41
CA PRO A 249 -6.40 53.54 -52.30
C PRO A 249 -7.09 53.20 -50.97
N PHE A 250 -6.33 52.72 -49.98
CA PHE A 250 -6.83 52.57 -48.61
C PHE A 250 -7.08 53.94 -47.98
N THR A 251 -8.18 54.08 -47.24
CA THR A 251 -8.62 55.34 -46.60
C THR A 251 -8.10 55.46 -45.18
N GLU A 252 -8.13 56.67 -44.60
CA GLU A 252 -7.83 56.88 -43.18
C GLU A 252 -8.76 56.08 -42.26
N ASP A 253 -9.96 55.71 -42.70
CA ASP A 253 -10.85 54.85 -41.91
C ASP A 253 -10.37 53.38 -41.91
N ASP A 254 -9.75 52.90 -43.00
CA ASP A 254 -9.07 51.59 -43.00
C ASP A 254 -7.86 51.59 -42.05
N GLU A 255 -7.19 52.74 -41.91
CA GLU A 255 -6.13 52.93 -40.91
C GLU A 255 -6.68 53.00 -39.47
N LYS A 256 -7.92 53.44 -39.25
CA LYS A 256 -8.56 53.41 -37.91
C LYS A 256 -9.00 52.01 -37.51
N VAL A 257 -9.25 51.11 -38.47
CA VAL A 257 -9.46 49.67 -38.22
C VAL A 257 -8.21 49.00 -37.59
N ARG A 258 -7.04 49.67 -37.62
CA ARG A 258 -5.80 49.30 -36.88
C ARG A 258 -6.06 48.86 -35.45
N LEU A 259 -6.98 49.52 -34.74
CA LEU A 259 -7.28 49.20 -33.34
C LEU A 259 -8.00 47.85 -33.23
N SER A 260 -9.06 47.61 -34.01
CA SER A 260 -9.82 46.36 -33.93
C SER A 260 -9.00 45.15 -34.37
N ALA A 261 -8.21 45.28 -35.45
CA ALA A 261 -7.32 44.23 -35.93
C ALA A 261 -6.16 43.96 -34.96
N CYS A 262 -5.54 45.01 -34.39
CA CYS A 262 -4.51 44.84 -33.36
C CYS A 262 -5.07 44.21 -32.08
N TYR A 263 -6.29 44.53 -31.63
CA TYR A 263 -6.88 43.88 -30.45
C TYR A 263 -7.16 42.39 -30.68
N SER A 264 -7.64 42.01 -31.87
CA SER A 264 -7.83 40.62 -32.24
C SER A 264 -6.50 39.85 -32.33
N ILE A 265 -5.43 40.50 -32.79
CA ILE A 265 -4.08 39.90 -32.91
C ILE A 265 -3.31 39.95 -31.58
N ARG A 266 -3.60 40.88 -30.68
CA ARG A 266 -3.05 40.90 -29.30
C ARG A 266 -3.50 39.68 -28.49
N ASN A 267 -4.70 39.17 -28.76
CA ASN A 267 -5.14 37.87 -28.23
C ASN A 267 -4.32 36.70 -28.80
N VAL A 268 -3.76 36.86 -30.00
CA VAL A 268 -2.82 35.89 -30.60
C VAL A 268 -1.45 35.98 -29.95
N GLU A 269 -1.00 37.13 -29.43
CA GLU A 269 0.23 37.25 -28.61
C GLU A 269 0.17 36.36 -27.35
N ILE A 270 -0.96 36.37 -26.64
CA ILE A 270 -1.22 35.49 -25.47
C ILE A 270 -1.16 34.00 -25.88
N CYS A 271 -1.56 33.71 -27.11
CA CYS A 271 -1.71 32.35 -27.61
C CYS A 271 -0.42 31.81 -28.28
N LEU A 272 0.30 32.62 -29.06
CA LEU A 272 1.52 32.29 -29.79
C LEU A 272 2.77 32.32 -28.89
N CYS A 273 2.81 33.15 -27.85
CA CYS A 273 3.99 33.21 -26.99
C CYS A 273 4.21 31.94 -26.16
N ASN A 274 3.34 30.92 -26.15
CA ASN A 274 3.53 29.81 -25.21
C ASN A 274 2.87 28.44 -25.52
N GLU A 275 3.50 27.63 -26.38
CA GLU A 275 3.53 26.18 -26.07
C GLU A 275 4.28 25.93 -24.75
N GLN A 276 5.31 26.74 -24.46
CA GLN A 276 6.07 26.66 -23.21
C GLN A 276 5.28 27.08 -21.97
N MET A 277 4.46 28.14 -21.91
CA MET A 277 3.60 28.43 -20.73
C MET A 277 2.47 27.43 -20.62
N LYS A 278 1.84 26.90 -21.69
CA LYS A 278 0.81 25.87 -21.45
C LYS A 278 1.41 24.65 -20.76
N LEU A 279 2.57 24.17 -21.25
CA LEU A 279 3.29 23.06 -20.62
C LEU A 279 3.87 23.45 -19.25
N ARG A 280 4.40 24.67 -19.07
CA ARG A 280 5.01 25.16 -17.82
C ARG A 280 3.97 25.54 -16.77
N CYS A 281 2.80 26.07 -17.15
CA CYS A 281 1.65 26.28 -16.27
C CYS A 281 1.02 24.94 -15.88
N LEU A 282 0.88 23.99 -16.82
CA LEU A 282 0.46 22.63 -16.50
C LEU A 282 1.46 21.93 -15.57
N LEU A 283 2.76 22.12 -15.79
CA LEU A 283 3.83 21.58 -14.95
C LEU A 283 3.85 22.23 -13.56
N LEU A 284 3.74 23.57 -13.48
CA LEU A 284 3.64 24.31 -12.22
C LEU A 284 2.35 23.95 -11.47
N LEU A 285 1.25 23.71 -12.17
CA LEU A 285 -0.02 23.22 -11.62
C LEU A 285 0.13 21.81 -11.05
N LEU A 286 0.72 20.88 -11.81
CA LEU A 286 1.00 19.52 -11.36
C LEU A 286 1.92 19.52 -10.14
N GLN A 287 2.95 20.37 -10.15
CA GLN A 287 3.88 20.52 -9.04
C GLN A 287 3.20 21.12 -7.79
N ALA A 288 2.38 22.15 -7.96
CA ALA A 288 1.62 22.74 -6.87
C ALA A 288 0.58 21.78 -6.27
N LEU A 289 -0.10 20.98 -7.11
CA LEU A 289 -0.99 19.91 -6.65
C LEU A 289 -0.21 18.78 -5.96
N LEU A 290 0.97 18.41 -6.45
CA LEU A 290 1.86 17.43 -5.80
C LEU A 290 2.36 17.92 -4.44
N GLU A 291 2.67 19.21 -4.29
CA GLU A 291 3.04 19.82 -3.00
C GLU A 291 1.86 19.77 -2.01
N VAL A 292 0.65 20.09 -2.46
CA VAL A 292 -0.57 19.92 -1.64
C VAL A 292 -0.74 18.47 -1.23
N VAL A 293 -0.64 17.53 -2.17
CA VAL A 293 -0.71 16.10 -1.89
C VAL A 293 0.34 15.72 -0.85
N ASN A 294 1.61 16.07 -1.05
CA ASN A 294 2.67 15.74 -0.09
C ASN A 294 2.38 16.32 1.30
N ASP A 295 1.96 17.57 1.40
CA ASP A 295 1.60 18.20 2.68
C ASP A 295 0.42 17.53 3.38
N LEU A 296 -0.60 17.13 2.61
CA LEU A 296 -1.80 16.42 3.10
C LEU A 296 -1.48 14.99 3.52
N PHE A 297 -0.57 14.32 2.82
CA PHE A 297 -0.15 12.95 3.12
C PHE A 297 0.91 12.88 4.22
N GLU A 298 1.69 13.94 4.45
CA GLU A 298 2.67 13.99 5.53
C GLU A 298 2.01 14.16 6.92
N GLU A 299 0.89 14.87 7.01
CA GLU A 299 0.25 15.21 8.28
C GLU A 299 -1.09 14.49 8.55
N GLN A 300 -1.13 13.16 8.47
CA GLN A 300 -2.37 12.36 8.64
C GLN A 300 -2.87 12.18 10.09
N THR A 301 -2.29 12.89 11.06
CA THR A 301 -2.49 12.56 12.49
C THR A 301 -3.54 13.43 13.19
N ASP A 302 -3.90 14.57 12.62
CA ASP A 302 -4.78 15.56 13.23
C ASP A 302 -5.60 16.28 12.16
N LEU A 303 -6.92 16.18 12.28
CA LEU A 303 -7.87 16.78 11.35
C LEU A 303 -7.74 18.30 11.32
N GLU A 304 -7.50 18.93 12.47
CA GLU A 304 -7.45 20.37 12.58
C GLU A 304 -6.23 20.95 11.86
N LYS A 305 -5.09 20.26 11.95
CA LYS A 305 -3.86 20.67 11.26
C LYS A 305 -3.97 20.53 9.76
N ILE A 306 -4.59 19.45 9.28
CA ILE A 306 -4.87 19.27 7.85
C ILE A 306 -5.81 20.35 7.33
N VAL A 307 -6.90 20.64 8.02
CA VAL A 307 -7.84 21.68 7.60
C VAL A 307 -7.13 23.05 7.51
N ARG A 308 -6.28 23.38 8.49
CA ARG A 308 -5.45 24.58 8.45
C ARG A 308 -4.50 24.61 7.24
N LYS A 309 -3.82 23.50 6.95
CA LYS A 309 -2.95 23.38 5.77
C LYS A 309 -3.72 23.51 4.47
N ILE A 310 -4.88 22.85 4.34
CA ILE A 310 -5.77 22.99 3.18
C ILE A 310 -6.13 24.46 2.97
N MET A 311 -6.53 25.16 4.03
CA MET A 311 -6.89 26.58 3.95
C MET A 311 -5.71 27.45 3.54
N GLN A 312 -4.52 27.25 4.11
CA GLN A 312 -3.31 27.99 3.74
C GLN A 312 -2.91 27.74 2.28
N ARG A 313 -3.01 26.49 1.82
CA ARG A 313 -2.72 26.13 0.44
C ARG A 313 -3.77 26.67 -0.52
N ALA A 314 -5.05 26.62 -0.15
CA ALA A 314 -6.14 27.20 -0.94
C ALA A 314 -5.96 28.71 -1.13
N LEU A 315 -5.61 29.45 -0.06
CA LEU A 315 -5.32 30.89 -0.13
C LEU A 315 -4.18 31.20 -1.11
N THR A 316 -3.11 30.40 -1.07
CA THR A 316 -1.93 30.59 -1.93
C THR A 316 -2.21 30.21 -3.39
N LEU A 317 -2.91 29.09 -3.62
CA LEU A 317 -3.15 28.53 -4.96
C LEU A 317 -4.25 29.25 -5.72
N LEU A 318 -5.34 29.61 -5.04
CA LEU A 318 -6.48 30.30 -5.64
C LEU A 318 -6.31 31.81 -5.62
N GLN A 319 -5.23 32.32 -5.03
CA GLN A 319 -4.97 33.75 -4.81
C GLN A 319 -6.19 34.48 -4.25
N CYS A 320 -6.89 33.84 -3.31
CA CYS A 320 -8.09 34.40 -2.69
C CYS A 320 -7.78 35.07 -1.35
N GLU A 321 -8.50 36.14 -1.03
CA GLU A 321 -8.30 36.87 0.23
C GLU A 321 -8.80 36.09 1.45
N ARG A 322 -9.79 35.21 1.25
CA ARG A 322 -10.44 34.44 2.32
C ARG A 322 -10.76 33.03 1.86
N CYS A 323 -10.53 32.07 2.75
CA CYS A 323 -10.91 30.67 2.58
C CYS A 323 -11.59 30.18 3.85
N SER A 324 -12.62 29.36 3.73
CA SER A 324 -13.29 28.69 4.84
C SER A 324 -13.63 27.26 4.44
N VAL A 325 -13.34 26.30 5.33
CA VAL A 325 -13.68 24.89 5.15
C VAL A 325 -14.72 24.50 6.20
N LEU A 326 -15.81 23.87 5.75
CA LEU A 326 -16.91 23.42 6.59
C LEU A 326 -16.94 21.89 6.54
N LEU A 327 -16.94 21.25 7.71
CA LEU A 327 -17.04 19.80 7.82
C LEU A 327 -18.45 19.42 8.29
N LEU A 328 -19.06 18.46 7.58
CA LEU A 328 -20.35 17.89 7.93
C LEU A 328 -20.12 16.68 8.83
N GLU A 329 -20.75 16.64 10.01
CA GLU A 329 -20.68 15.48 10.92
C GLU A 329 -21.63 14.35 10.47
N ASP A 330 -22.75 14.67 9.80
CA ASP A 330 -23.73 13.71 9.27
C ASP A 330 -24.54 14.35 8.12
N ILE A 331 -25.11 13.55 7.22
CA ILE A 331 -25.93 14.05 6.08
C ILE A 331 -27.18 14.80 6.60
N ASP A 332 -27.69 14.41 7.78
CA ASP A 332 -28.90 14.94 8.41
C ASP A 332 -28.62 15.89 9.61
N SER A 333 -27.36 16.17 9.93
CA SER A 333 -26.98 17.00 11.09
C SER A 333 -26.73 18.46 10.69
N PRO A 334 -27.10 19.47 11.52
CA PRO A 334 -26.83 20.87 11.21
C PRO A 334 -25.32 21.12 11.03
N VAL A 335 -24.97 21.83 9.95
CA VAL A 335 -23.59 22.23 9.62
C VAL A 335 -22.93 22.84 10.86
N ARG A 336 -21.90 22.19 11.40
CA ARG A 336 -21.07 22.79 12.43
C ARG A 336 -19.96 23.63 11.77
N PRO A 337 -19.97 24.96 11.92
CA PRO A 337 -18.92 25.78 11.37
C PRO A 337 -17.62 25.57 12.15
N PHE A 338 -16.56 25.16 11.46
CA PHE A 338 -15.21 25.17 12.02
C PHE A 338 -14.64 26.59 11.89
N PHE A 339 -14.74 27.39 12.96
CA PHE A 339 -14.25 28.78 12.94
C PHE A 339 -12.76 28.85 13.30
N SER A 340 -11.89 28.90 12.30
CA SER A 340 -10.58 29.55 12.42
C SER A 340 -10.48 30.67 11.39
N HIS A 341 -10.88 31.89 11.77
CA HIS A 341 -10.68 33.07 10.95
C HIS A 341 -9.20 33.44 10.97
N PHE A 342 -8.52 33.36 9.83
CA PHE A 342 -7.24 34.05 9.64
C PHE A 342 -7.55 35.40 8.99
N LEU A 343 -7.46 36.47 9.78
CA LEU A 343 -7.49 37.86 9.30
C LEU A 343 -6.04 38.28 9.06
N THR A 344 -5.68 38.60 7.83
CA THR A 344 -4.57 39.51 7.54
C THR A 344 -5.14 40.91 7.33
N ASP A 345 -4.50 41.88 7.98
CA ASP A 345 -5.01 43.23 8.22
C ASP A 345 -5.11 44.10 6.95
N SER A 346 -5.97 45.11 7.08
CA SER A 346 -6.59 46.07 6.16
C SER A 346 -5.73 46.72 5.05
N SER A 347 -6.26 46.78 3.80
CA SER A 347 -6.93 47.99 3.23
C SER A 347 -7.06 47.92 1.69
N ALA A 348 -8.23 47.54 1.15
CA ALA A 348 -8.77 47.98 -0.16
C ALA A 348 -10.06 47.19 -0.50
N ILE A 349 -11.22 47.65 -0.04
CA ILE A 349 -12.51 47.09 -0.46
C ILE A 349 -13.14 48.04 -1.48
N ARG A 350 -13.23 47.63 -2.76
CA ARG A 350 -14.46 47.65 -3.58
C ARG A 350 -14.21 47.28 -5.05
N ARG A 351 -15.08 46.38 -5.54
CA ARG A 351 -15.40 46.00 -6.93
C ARG A 351 -14.47 44.95 -7.57
N PHE A 352 -15.10 44.04 -8.31
CA PHE A 352 -14.54 42.95 -9.13
C PHE A 352 -14.36 41.57 -8.47
N PHE A 353 -15.45 40.91 -8.05
CA PHE A 353 -15.41 39.46 -7.85
C PHE A 353 -16.69 38.79 -8.39
N SER A 354 -16.61 38.40 -9.66
CA SER A 354 -17.42 37.32 -10.26
C SER A 354 -16.82 36.82 -11.58
N CYS A 355 -15.99 37.61 -12.26
CA CYS A 355 -15.48 37.26 -13.59
C CYS A 355 -14.00 36.82 -13.62
N PHE A 356 -13.18 37.08 -12.60
CA PHE A 356 -11.73 36.82 -12.71
C PHE A 356 -11.26 35.40 -12.34
N ILE A 357 -12.01 34.67 -11.49
CA ILE A 357 -11.63 33.29 -11.12
C ILE A 357 -11.79 32.31 -12.30
N PHE A 358 -12.73 32.57 -13.22
CA PHE A 358 -12.93 31.72 -14.40
C PHE A 358 -11.96 32.01 -15.55
N PHE A 359 -11.20 33.11 -15.50
CA PHE A 359 -10.34 33.53 -16.61
C PHE A 359 -8.88 33.06 -16.48
N LEU A 360 -8.42 32.71 -15.27
CA LEU A 360 -7.02 32.33 -15.01
C LEU A 360 -6.83 30.86 -14.60
N TRP A 361 -7.88 30.18 -14.17
CA TRP A 361 -7.78 28.79 -13.70
C TRP A 361 -8.93 27.94 -14.26
N PRO A 362 -8.65 26.82 -14.93
CA PRO A 362 -9.69 25.92 -15.41
C PRO A 362 -10.51 25.36 -14.25
N VAL A 363 -11.84 25.25 -14.41
CA VAL A 363 -12.75 24.59 -13.46
C VAL A 363 -12.23 23.22 -13.00
N VAL A 364 -11.59 22.50 -13.92
CA VAL A 364 -10.94 21.19 -13.69
C VAL A 364 -9.91 21.22 -12.57
N CYS A 365 -9.20 22.33 -12.40
CA CYS A 365 -8.10 22.44 -11.45
C CYS A 365 -8.61 22.75 -10.02
N VAL A 366 -9.71 23.50 -9.87
CA VAL A 366 -10.41 23.62 -8.58
C VAL A 366 -11.01 22.27 -8.19
N GLN A 367 -11.61 21.56 -9.16
CA GLN A 367 -12.18 20.23 -8.93
C GLN A 367 -11.12 19.23 -8.47
N ALA A 368 -9.94 19.21 -9.09
CA ALA A 368 -8.82 18.36 -8.67
C ALA A 368 -8.36 18.68 -7.24
N PHE A 369 -8.18 19.97 -6.90
CA PHE A 369 -7.80 20.38 -5.55
C PHE A 369 -8.81 19.94 -4.49
N VAL A 370 -10.11 20.11 -4.75
CA VAL A 370 -11.19 19.67 -3.85
C VAL A 370 -11.20 18.15 -3.67
N ILE A 371 -10.95 17.37 -4.73
CA ILE A 371 -10.84 15.90 -4.64
C ILE A 371 -9.70 15.49 -3.71
N PHE A 372 -8.51 16.11 -3.84
CA PHE A 372 -7.36 15.80 -2.98
C PHE A 372 -7.59 16.21 -1.53
N CYS A 373 -8.22 17.37 -1.30
CA CYS A 373 -8.60 17.81 0.04
C CYS A 373 -9.60 16.84 0.68
N GLY A 374 -10.60 16.38 -0.08
CA GLY A 374 -11.58 15.38 0.36
C GLY A 374 -10.93 14.06 0.74
N LEU A 375 -10.00 13.56 -0.07
CA LEU A 375 -9.23 12.34 0.24
C LEU A 375 -8.36 12.50 1.49
N GLY A 376 -7.68 13.63 1.65
CA GLY A 376 -6.85 13.92 2.82
C GLY A 376 -7.66 13.99 4.13
N ILE A 377 -8.81 14.68 4.08
CA ILE A 377 -9.76 14.76 5.21
C ILE A 377 -10.31 13.37 5.55
N ASN A 378 -10.81 12.62 4.56
CA ASN A 378 -11.39 11.30 4.78
C ASN A 378 -10.38 10.31 5.36
N ASN A 379 -9.16 10.25 4.81
CA ASN A 379 -8.10 9.38 5.32
C ASN A 379 -7.74 9.70 6.77
N THR A 380 -7.74 10.99 7.13
CA THR A 380 -7.40 11.44 8.49
C THR A 380 -8.53 11.19 9.48
N MET A 381 -9.78 11.35 9.06
CA MET A 381 -10.94 10.94 9.85
C MET A 381 -10.91 9.43 10.12
N MET A 382 -10.64 8.62 9.09
CA MET A 382 -10.46 7.17 9.23
C MET A 382 -9.32 6.83 10.18
N TYR A 383 -8.15 7.46 10.03
CA TYR A 383 -7.01 7.26 10.94
C TYR A 383 -7.34 7.63 12.38
N ASN A 384 -8.02 8.76 12.62
CA ASN A 384 -8.45 9.17 13.95
C ASN A 384 -9.47 8.20 14.56
N GLN A 385 -10.39 7.66 13.77
CA GLN A 385 -11.32 6.63 14.23
C GLN A 385 -10.60 5.34 14.61
N VAL A 386 -9.63 4.90 13.80
CA VAL A 386 -8.74 3.77 14.12
C VAL A 386 -7.98 4.06 15.42
N LYS A 387 -7.34 5.21 15.56
CA LYS A 387 -6.59 5.60 16.78
C LYS A 387 -7.49 5.64 18.04
N LYS A 388 -8.72 6.16 17.93
CA LYS A 388 -9.70 6.15 19.02
C LYS A 388 -10.12 4.73 19.39
N THR A 389 -10.27 3.85 18.40
CA THR A 389 -10.59 2.43 18.61
C THR A 389 -9.43 1.70 19.26
N TRP A 390 -8.19 1.97 18.84
CA TRP A 390 -6.96 1.47 19.46
C TRP A 390 -6.82 1.95 20.92
N ALA A 391 -7.11 3.22 21.22
CA ALA A 391 -7.09 3.72 22.59
C ALA A 391 -8.14 3.03 23.47
N LYS A 392 -9.37 2.84 22.97
CA LYS A 392 -10.41 2.04 23.66
C LYS A 392 -9.97 0.60 23.89
N GLN A 393 -9.35 -0.03 22.88
CA GLN A 393 -8.81 -1.38 22.98
C GLN A 393 -7.69 -1.46 24.03
N SER A 394 -6.77 -0.48 24.07
CA SER A 394 -5.71 -0.40 25.07
C SER A 394 -6.28 -0.32 26.49
N VAL A 395 -7.26 0.57 26.72
CA VAL A 395 -7.92 0.67 28.03
C VAL A 395 -8.65 -0.63 28.39
N ALA A 396 -9.31 -1.27 27.43
CA ALA A 396 -9.96 -2.56 27.66
C ALA A 396 -8.94 -3.66 28.01
N LEU A 397 -7.79 -3.69 27.34
CA LEU A 397 -6.69 -4.61 27.63
C LEU A 397 -6.10 -4.37 29.03
N ASP A 398 -5.92 -3.11 29.44
CA ASP A 398 -5.45 -2.76 30.79
C ASP A 398 -6.43 -3.25 31.87
N MET A 399 -7.74 -3.03 31.65
CA MET A 399 -8.78 -3.56 32.55
C MET A 399 -8.78 -5.10 32.60
N LEU A 400 -8.63 -5.76 31.46
CA LEU A 400 -8.54 -7.21 31.40
C LEU A 400 -7.27 -7.73 32.09
N SER A 401 -6.14 -7.04 31.95
CA SER A 401 -4.88 -7.36 32.61
C SER A 401 -5.01 -7.29 34.14
N TYR A 402 -5.72 -6.29 34.68
CA TYR A 402 -6.02 -6.20 36.10
C TYR A 402 -6.80 -7.42 36.61
N HIS A 403 -7.78 -7.90 35.83
CA HIS A 403 -8.53 -9.12 36.20
C HIS A 403 -7.75 -10.41 35.95
N ALA A 404 -6.80 -10.42 35.00
CA ALA A 404 -5.97 -11.57 34.68
C ALA A 404 -4.80 -11.76 35.66
N THR A 405 -4.32 -10.69 36.30
CA THR A 405 -3.18 -10.72 37.24
C THR A 405 -3.63 -11.13 38.65
N CYS A 406 -2.74 -11.79 39.39
CA CYS A 406 -2.99 -12.15 40.78
C CYS A 406 -2.93 -10.93 41.72
N SER A 407 -3.62 -11.00 42.85
CA SER A 407 -3.60 -9.93 43.84
C SER A 407 -2.31 -9.96 44.67
N LYS A 408 -1.88 -8.79 45.16
CA LYS A 408 -0.70 -8.69 46.04
C LYS A 408 -0.85 -9.57 47.30
N VAL A 409 -2.06 -9.71 47.82
CA VAL A 409 -2.37 -10.54 49.00
C VAL A 409 -2.09 -12.03 48.73
N GLU A 410 -2.45 -12.54 47.55
CA GLU A 410 -2.14 -13.92 47.16
C GLU A 410 -0.63 -14.15 47.04
N VAL A 411 0.09 -13.18 46.47
CA VAL A 411 1.55 -13.23 46.34
C VAL A 411 2.23 -13.25 47.71
N ASP A 412 1.84 -12.35 48.62
CA ASP A 412 2.41 -12.29 49.97
C ASP A 412 2.11 -13.56 50.77
N ARG A 413 0.92 -14.15 50.59
CA ARG A 413 0.56 -15.45 51.20
C ARG A 413 1.44 -16.59 50.69
N LEU A 414 1.67 -16.69 49.38
CA LEU A 414 2.54 -17.73 48.79
C LEU A 414 4.00 -17.53 49.21
N LYS A 415 4.48 -16.27 49.24
CA LYS A 415 5.85 -15.95 49.68
C LYS A 415 6.11 -16.36 51.13
N ALA A 416 5.13 -16.17 52.01
CA ALA A 416 5.22 -16.53 53.42
C ALA A 416 4.99 -18.03 53.68
N ALA A 417 4.52 -18.79 52.68
CA ALA A 417 4.24 -20.21 52.84
C ALA A 417 5.53 -21.02 53.01
N LYS A 418 5.51 -22.00 53.92
CA LYS A 418 6.58 -23.00 54.04
C LYS A 418 6.44 -24.00 52.90
N ILE A 419 7.41 -24.01 52.00
CA ILE A 419 7.40 -24.90 50.83
C ILE A 419 7.85 -26.31 51.24
N PRO A 420 7.00 -27.35 51.11
CA PRO A 420 7.37 -28.73 51.43
C PRO A 420 8.49 -29.28 50.53
N LEU A 421 9.09 -30.39 50.95
CA LEU A 421 10.08 -31.09 50.13
C LEU A 421 9.40 -31.85 48.97
N SER A 422 10.14 -32.09 47.89
CA SER A 422 9.64 -32.82 46.71
C SER A 422 9.11 -34.22 47.08
N SER A 423 9.81 -34.92 47.98
CA SER A 423 9.41 -36.23 48.49
C SER A 423 8.17 -36.21 49.40
N GLU A 424 7.94 -35.10 50.12
CA GLU A 424 6.72 -34.93 50.94
C GLU A 424 5.48 -34.73 50.06
N LEU A 425 5.66 -34.13 48.88
CA LEU A 425 4.61 -33.92 47.89
C LEU A 425 4.46 -35.10 46.92
N GLY A 426 5.42 -36.03 46.89
CA GLY A 426 5.49 -37.16 45.95
C GLY A 426 5.72 -36.76 44.49
N ILE A 427 6.16 -35.52 44.23
CA ILE A 427 6.31 -34.97 42.87
C ILE A 427 7.58 -35.45 42.17
N ASP A 428 8.46 -36.16 42.86
CA ASP A 428 9.67 -36.82 42.34
C ASP A 428 9.38 -38.24 41.79
N GLU A 429 8.15 -38.75 41.95
CA GLU A 429 7.76 -40.09 41.50
C GLU A 429 7.14 -40.10 40.07
N PHE A 430 7.51 -41.12 39.28
CA PHE A 430 6.88 -41.39 37.98
C PHE A 430 5.37 -41.70 38.08
N HIS A 431 4.95 -42.31 39.19
CA HIS A 431 3.56 -42.76 39.41
C HIS A 431 2.71 -41.75 40.18
N PHE A 432 3.16 -40.48 40.25
CA PHE A 432 2.50 -39.41 40.97
C PHE A 432 0.99 -39.32 40.69
N ASN A 433 0.20 -39.13 41.75
CA ASN A 433 -1.24 -38.94 41.70
C ASN A 433 -1.59 -37.47 41.88
N ASP A 434 -1.91 -36.79 40.79
CA ASP A 434 -2.24 -35.38 40.82
C ASP A 434 -3.56 -35.08 41.54
N PHE A 435 -4.52 -36.01 41.55
CA PHE A 435 -5.78 -35.87 42.29
C PHE A 435 -5.59 -35.80 43.82
N SER A 436 -4.38 -36.08 44.31
CA SER A 436 -4.05 -35.90 45.73
C SER A 436 -3.86 -34.44 46.14
N LEU A 437 -3.60 -33.53 45.18
CA LEU A 437 -3.34 -32.12 45.45
C LEU A 437 -4.52 -31.23 45.02
N ASP A 438 -4.77 -30.20 45.82
CA ASP A 438 -5.65 -29.09 45.46
C ASP A 438 -4.88 -28.00 44.67
N ASN A 439 -5.58 -26.94 44.26
CA ASN A 439 -4.98 -25.89 43.43
C ASN A 439 -3.88 -25.11 44.15
N ASP A 440 -3.99 -24.88 45.46
CA ASP A 440 -3.00 -24.14 46.24
C ASP A 440 -1.74 -25.00 46.47
N ALA A 441 -1.91 -26.29 46.72
CA ALA A 441 -0.83 -27.26 46.83
C ALA A 441 -0.10 -27.47 45.50
N MET A 442 -0.81 -27.46 44.37
CA MET A 442 -0.19 -27.51 43.03
C MET A 442 0.71 -26.31 42.78
N ILE A 443 0.31 -25.10 43.18
CA ILE A 443 1.16 -23.91 43.05
C ILE A 443 2.41 -24.02 43.91
N THR A 444 2.24 -24.49 45.14
CA THR A 444 3.34 -24.73 46.08
C THR A 444 4.31 -25.77 45.52
N ALA A 445 3.79 -26.84 44.91
CA ALA A 445 4.56 -27.87 44.23
C ALA A 445 5.28 -27.34 42.98
N SER A 446 4.63 -26.52 42.15
CA SER A 446 5.27 -25.84 41.02
C SER A 446 6.42 -24.95 41.48
N LEU A 447 6.23 -24.17 42.54
CA LEU A 447 7.30 -23.37 43.13
C LEU A 447 8.45 -24.26 43.63
N ARG A 448 8.14 -25.41 44.27
CA ARG A 448 9.15 -26.38 44.69
C ARG A 448 9.96 -26.91 43.50
N MET A 449 9.33 -27.24 42.37
CA MET A 449 10.03 -27.72 41.17
C MET A 449 11.09 -26.72 40.69
N PHE A 450 10.79 -25.42 40.64
CA PHE A 450 11.75 -24.39 40.24
C PHE A 450 12.91 -24.24 41.24
N LEU A 451 12.62 -24.35 42.54
CA LEU A 451 13.64 -24.30 43.59
C LEU A 451 14.58 -25.52 43.53
N GLU A 452 14.04 -26.72 43.34
CA GLU A 452 14.83 -27.96 43.27
C GLU A 452 15.74 -28.00 42.04
N LEU A 453 15.25 -27.52 40.89
CA LEU A 453 16.06 -27.43 39.66
C LEU A 453 17.19 -26.39 39.75
N GLY A 454 17.21 -25.55 40.80
CA GLY A 454 18.24 -24.53 41.01
C GLY A 454 18.20 -23.38 39.99
N VAL A 455 17.20 -23.33 39.12
CA VAL A 455 17.07 -22.30 38.07
C VAL A 455 16.85 -20.91 38.66
N VAL A 456 16.25 -20.82 39.85
CA VAL A 456 16.02 -19.54 40.55
C VAL A 456 17.35 -18.85 40.87
N GLN A 457 18.31 -19.59 41.41
CA GLN A 457 19.63 -19.05 41.76
C GLN A 457 20.48 -18.81 40.51
N LYS A 458 20.47 -19.75 39.56
CA LYS A 458 21.29 -19.67 38.33
C LYS A 458 20.92 -18.48 37.45
N PHE A 459 19.63 -18.23 37.25
CA PHE A 459 19.11 -17.13 36.45
C PHE A 459 18.78 -15.87 37.26
N LYS A 460 19.07 -15.89 38.58
CA LYS A 460 18.79 -14.79 39.52
C LYS A 460 17.33 -14.35 39.44
N ILE A 461 16.40 -15.30 39.39
CA ILE A 461 14.97 -15.01 39.32
C ILE A 461 14.54 -14.46 40.69
N ASP A 462 13.93 -13.27 40.69
CA ASP A 462 13.38 -12.71 41.92
C ASP A 462 12.23 -13.61 42.44
N TYR A 463 12.28 -13.96 43.72
CA TYR A 463 11.35 -14.92 44.32
C TYR A 463 9.90 -14.39 44.33
N GLU A 464 9.70 -13.09 44.54
CA GLU A 464 8.37 -12.47 44.47
C GLU A 464 7.85 -12.45 43.03
N VAL A 465 8.70 -12.14 42.06
CA VAL A 465 8.36 -12.18 40.63
C VAL A 465 7.96 -13.61 40.22
N LEU A 466 8.67 -14.64 40.68
CA LEU A 466 8.32 -16.04 40.41
C LEU A 466 6.97 -16.43 41.02
N CYS A 467 6.72 -16.06 42.28
CA CYS A 467 5.44 -16.31 42.95
C CYS A 467 4.29 -15.63 42.21
N ARG A 468 4.46 -14.35 41.84
CA ARG A 468 3.48 -13.58 41.07
C ARG A 468 3.21 -14.21 39.71
N TRP A 469 4.27 -14.58 38.99
CA TRP A 469 4.17 -15.21 37.68
C TRP A 469 3.40 -16.54 37.75
N LEU A 470 3.75 -17.44 38.68
CA LEU A 470 3.06 -18.74 38.85
C LEU A 470 1.55 -18.56 39.15
N LEU A 471 1.20 -17.66 40.08
CA LEU A 471 -0.18 -17.39 40.43
C LEU A 471 -0.97 -16.80 39.26
N THR A 472 -0.35 -15.89 38.50
CA THR A 472 -0.97 -15.29 37.31
C THR A 472 -1.14 -16.32 36.19
N VAL A 473 -0.15 -17.19 35.92
CA VAL A 473 -0.27 -18.28 34.95
C VAL A 473 -1.47 -19.17 35.29
N ARG A 474 -1.56 -19.65 36.54
CA ARG A 474 -2.71 -20.44 37.02
C ARG A 474 -4.04 -19.74 36.78
N LYS A 475 -4.13 -18.46 37.12
CA LYS A 475 -5.36 -17.67 36.98
C LYS A 475 -5.81 -17.52 35.52
N ASN A 476 -4.90 -17.64 34.57
CA ASN A 476 -5.16 -17.55 33.13
C ASN A 476 -5.51 -18.90 32.47
N TYR A 477 -5.56 -19.99 33.24
CA TYR A 477 -6.19 -21.23 32.79
C TYR A 477 -7.71 -21.17 32.97
N ARG A 478 -8.45 -21.63 31.95
CA ARG A 478 -9.91 -21.67 31.98
C ARG A 478 -10.42 -22.88 32.75
N THR A 479 -11.67 -22.78 33.21
CA THR A 479 -12.41 -23.90 33.79
C THR A 479 -13.02 -24.73 32.66
N VAL A 480 -12.21 -25.63 32.09
CA VAL A 480 -12.62 -26.66 31.12
C VAL A 480 -12.36 -28.05 31.69
N ALA A 481 -12.96 -29.09 31.10
CA ALA A 481 -12.94 -30.44 31.65
C ALA A 481 -11.53 -31.03 31.78
N TYR A 482 -10.67 -30.86 30.76
CA TYR A 482 -9.32 -31.43 30.74
C TYR A 482 -8.21 -30.38 30.65
N HIS A 483 -8.21 -29.51 29.63
CA HIS A 483 -7.12 -28.55 29.36
C HIS A 483 -7.16 -27.33 30.32
N ASN A 484 -7.01 -27.61 31.61
CA ASN A 484 -7.04 -26.64 32.71
C ASN A 484 -5.71 -26.64 33.48
N TRP A 485 -5.61 -25.87 34.58
CA TRP A 485 -4.38 -25.76 35.37
C TRP A 485 -3.82 -27.11 35.85
N ARG A 486 -4.69 -28.07 36.20
CA ARG A 486 -4.26 -29.40 36.68
C ARG A 486 -3.52 -30.17 35.58
N HIS A 487 -3.96 -30.06 34.33
CA HIS A 487 -3.24 -30.64 33.19
C HIS A 487 -1.86 -30.00 33.04
N ALA A 488 -1.77 -28.66 32.99
CA ALA A 488 -0.50 -27.95 32.88
C ALA A 488 0.49 -28.29 34.02
N PHE A 489 -0.02 -28.41 35.26
CA PHE A 489 0.75 -28.87 36.40
C PHE A 489 1.28 -30.30 36.21
N ASN A 490 0.44 -31.23 35.76
CA ASN A 490 0.85 -32.62 35.49
C ASN A 490 1.93 -32.72 34.43
N VAL A 491 1.79 -31.97 33.33
CA VAL A 491 2.79 -31.91 32.26
C VAL A 491 4.12 -31.41 32.82
N SER A 492 4.08 -30.38 33.66
CA SER A 492 5.26 -29.81 34.32
C SER A 492 5.89 -30.78 35.32
N GLN A 493 5.09 -31.51 36.09
CA GLN A 493 5.57 -32.55 37.02
C GLN A 493 6.19 -33.72 36.26
N CYS A 494 5.60 -34.14 35.13
CA CYS A 494 6.16 -35.17 34.26
C CYS A 494 7.54 -34.74 33.73
N MET A 495 7.65 -33.51 33.24
CA MET A 495 8.92 -32.93 32.79
C MET A 495 9.95 -32.85 33.93
N PHE A 496 9.53 -32.42 35.12
CA PHE A 496 10.39 -32.34 36.30
C PHE A 496 10.98 -33.71 36.66
N VAL A 497 10.19 -34.78 36.68
CA VAL A 497 10.68 -36.15 36.96
C VAL A 497 11.59 -36.66 35.83
N MET A 498 11.30 -36.34 34.57
CA MET A 498 12.22 -36.66 33.47
C MET A 498 13.57 -35.95 33.66
N ILE A 499 13.57 -34.67 33.99
CA ILE A 499 14.79 -33.88 34.20
C ILE A 499 15.60 -34.40 35.39
N THR A 500 14.94 -34.65 36.52
CA THR A 500 15.58 -35.04 37.79
C THR A 500 15.81 -36.55 37.88
N THR A 501 14.75 -37.32 38.10
CA THR A 501 14.80 -38.78 38.34
C THR A 501 15.33 -39.55 37.12
N ALA A 502 14.96 -39.15 35.90
CA ALA A 502 15.54 -39.74 34.68
C ALA A 502 16.88 -39.10 34.28
N SER A 503 17.34 -38.06 35.00
CA SER A 503 18.65 -37.42 34.81
C SER A 503 18.88 -36.77 33.44
N PHE A 504 17.81 -36.25 32.80
CA PHE A 504 18.00 -35.38 31.63
C PHE A 504 18.68 -34.05 31.98
N GLN A 505 18.75 -33.68 33.27
CA GLN A 505 19.53 -32.53 33.75
C GLN A 505 21.03 -32.61 33.42
N ASP A 506 21.58 -33.82 33.23
CA ASP A 506 23.00 -34.01 32.90
C ASP A 506 23.30 -33.70 31.42
N VAL A 507 22.26 -33.59 30.61
CA VAL A 507 22.32 -33.45 29.15
C VAL A 507 21.80 -32.09 28.70
N LEU A 508 20.67 -31.66 29.27
CA LEU A 508 20.04 -30.39 28.95
C LEU A 508 20.77 -29.24 29.64
N SER A 509 20.98 -28.16 28.92
CA SER A 509 21.48 -26.91 29.52
C SER A 509 20.42 -26.31 30.43
N ASP A 510 20.87 -25.49 31.37
CA ASP A 510 19.99 -24.78 32.30
C ASP A 510 18.94 -23.91 31.58
N ALA A 511 19.29 -23.36 30.41
CA ALA A 511 18.37 -22.55 29.62
C ALA A 511 17.26 -23.40 28.99
N GLU A 512 17.59 -24.60 28.51
CA GLU A 512 16.61 -25.55 27.98
C GLU A 512 15.70 -26.07 29.10
N ILE A 513 16.26 -26.39 30.27
CA ILE A 513 15.49 -26.81 31.46
C ILE A 513 14.47 -25.74 31.84
N LEU A 514 14.91 -24.49 31.98
CA LEU A 514 14.02 -23.39 32.33
C LEU A 514 12.94 -23.17 31.25
N ALA A 515 13.32 -23.19 29.96
CA ALA A 515 12.37 -23.03 28.86
C ALA A 515 11.33 -24.15 28.80
N LEU A 516 11.74 -25.41 29.03
CA LEU A 516 10.84 -26.57 29.06
C LEU A 516 9.86 -26.47 30.24
N MET A 517 10.34 -26.16 31.45
CA MET A 517 9.47 -26.03 32.62
C MET A 517 8.46 -24.88 32.47
N VAL A 518 8.91 -23.73 31.96
CA VAL A 518 8.02 -22.60 31.65
C VAL A 518 7.04 -22.96 30.52
N GLY A 519 7.52 -23.65 29.50
CA GLY A 519 6.71 -24.16 28.40
C GLY A 519 5.60 -25.10 28.88
N CYS A 520 5.92 -26.09 29.71
CA CYS A 520 4.94 -27.03 30.28
C CYS A 520 3.82 -26.31 31.05
N LEU A 521 4.17 -25.30 31.86
CA LEU A 521 3.19 -24.52 32.62
C LEU A 521 2.34 -23.57 31.76
N CYS A 522 2.77 -23.27 30.54
CA CYS A 522 2.16 -22.25 29.68
C CYS A 522 1.53 -22.79 28.39
N HIS A 523 1.78 -24.06 28.05
CA HIS A 523 1.47 -24.58 26.71
C HIS A 523 -0.01 -24.57 26.33
N ASP A 524 -0.91 -24.49 27.32
CA ASP A 524 -2.37 -24.55 27.16
C ASP A 524 -3.08 -23.32 27.77
N LEU A 525 -2.36 -22.22 27.97
CA LEU A 525 -2.91 -20.99 28.52
C LEU A 525 -4.12 -20.47 27.72
N ASP A 526 -5.22 -20.11 28.39
CA ASP A 526 -6.47 -19.68 27.73
C ASP A 526 -7.13 -20.75 26.81
N HIS A 527 -6.82 -22.04 26.96
CA HIS A 527 -7.46 -23.11 26.18
C HIS A 527 -8.99 -23.16 26.39
N ARG A 528 -9.75 -23.26 25.30
CA ARG A 528 -11.22 -23.03 25.28
C ARG A 528 -12.07 -24.30 25.19
N GLY A 529 -11.44 -25.47 25.33
CA GLY A 529 -12.11 -26.76 25.24
C GLY A 529 -12.43 -27.19 23.81
N THR A 530 -11.69 -26.68 22.83
CA THR A 530 -11.90 -26.98 21.41
C THR A 530 -10.57 -27.03 20.67
N ASN A 531 -10.44 -27.90 19.67
CA ASN A 531 -9.21 -28.09 18.92
C ASN A 531 -9.00 -27.12 17.72
N ASN A 532 -7.80 -27.14 17.14
CA ASN A 532 -7.41 -26.33 15.97
C ASN A 532 -8.39 -26.49 14.78
N ALA A 533 -8.89 -27.71 14.53
CA ALA A 533 -9.85 -27.97 13.44
C ALA A 533 -11.20 -27.25 13.66
N PHE A 534 -11.67 -27.16 14.90
CA PHE A 534 -12.88 -26.40 15.25
C PHE A 534 -12.67 -24.89 15.01
N GLN A 535 -11.51 -24.35 15.41
CA GLN A 535 -11.17 -22.93 15.21
C GLN A 535 -11.18 -22.56 13.72
N ALA A 536 -10.60 -23.42 12.87
CA ALA A 536 -10.60 -23.22 11.42
C ALA A 536 -12.01 -23.27 10.82
N LYS A 537 -12.83 -24.28 11.19
CA LYS A 537 -14.20 -24.44 10.68
C LYS A 537 -15.13 -23.29 11.05
N THR A 538 -14.96 -22.74 12.26
CA THR A 538 -15.78 -21.62 12.77
C THR A 538 -15.34 -20.26 12.24
N GLY A 539 -14.18 -20.16 11.59
CA GLY A 539 -13.61 -18.87 11.18
C GLY A 539 -13.32 -17.96 12.37
N SER A 540 -12.87 -18.54 13.48
CA SER A 540 -12.70 -17.81 14.74
C SER A 540 -11.67 -16.68 14.61
N ALA A 541 -11.74 -15.70 15.52
CA ALA A 541 -10.75 -14.61 15.55
C ALA A 541 -9.32 -15.12 15.72
N LEU A 542 -9.12 -16.25 16.41
CA LEU A 542 -7.80 -16.88 16.55
C LEU A 542 -7.31 -17.46 15.21
N ALA A 543 -8.18 -18.13 14.46
CA ALA A 543 -7.85 -18.65 13.13
C ALA A 543 -7.54 -17.53 12.12
N LEU A 544 -8.25 -16.39 12.21
CA LEU A 544 -7.95 -15.22 11.39
C LEU A 544 -6.60 -14.56 11.76
N LEU A 545 -6.24 -14.57 13.04
CA LEU A 545 -5.02 -13.93 13.54
C LEU A 545 -3.75 -14.76 13.27
N TYR A 546 -3.81 -16.07 13.52
CA TYR A 546 -2.64 -16.96 13.44
C TYR A 546 -2.62 -17.88 12.22
N GLY A 547 -3.70 -17.89 11.41
CA GLY A 547 -3.87 -18.85 10.33
C GLY A 547 -4.37 -20.20 10.86
N THR A 548 -4.19 -21.25 10.06
CA THR A 548 -4.76 -22.60 10.30
C THR A 548 -3.75 -23.64 10.81
N SER A 549 -2.46 -23.29 10.90
CA SER A 549 -1.42 -24.19 11.40
C SER A 549 -1.06 -23.79 12.83
N ALA A 550 -1.16 -24.73 13.77
CA ALA A 550 -0.83 -24.55 15.20
C ALA A 550 -1.47 -23.28 15.82
N THR A 551 -2.73 -23.01 15.46
CA THR A 551 -3.44 -21.76 15.79
C THR A 551 -3.50 -21.53 17.31
N LEU A 552 -3.85 -22.56 18.07
CA LEU A 552 -3.97 -22.49 19.52
C LEU A 552 -2.60 -22.40 20.19
N GLU A 553 -1.60 -23.15 19.71
CA GLU A 553 -0.26 -23.14 20.29
C GLU A 553 0.43 -21.78 20.10
N HIS A 554 0.20 -21.11 18.97
CA HIS A 554 0.58 -19.72 18.77
C HIS A 554 -0.12 -18.77 19.74
N HIS A 555 -1.41 -19.00 20.02
CA HIS A 555 -2.16 -18.25 21.01
C HIS A 555 -1.59 -18.44 22.42
N HIS A 556 -1.34 -19.69 22.84
CA HIS A 556 -0.76 -20.04 24.13
C HIS A 556 0.61 -19.39 24.35
N PHE A 557 1.49 -19.43 23.35
CA PHE A 557 2.78 -18.75 23.39
C PHE A 557 2.63 -17.24 23.54
N ASN A 558 1.79 -16.60 22.73
CA ASN A 558 1.59 -15.15 22.83
C ASN A 558 0.94 -14.74 24.16
N HIS A 559 0.06 -15.57 24.71
CA HIS A 559 -0.52 -15.34 26.05
C HIS A 559 0.55 -15.45 27.14
N ALA A 560 1.47 -16.42 27.04
CA ALA A 560 2.63 -16.53 27.92
C ALA A 560 3.53 -15.29 27.82
N VAL A 561 3.80 -14.81 26.60
CA VAL A 561 4.58 -13.58 26.35
C VAL A 561 3.90 -12.36 26.97
N MET A 562 2.58 -12.23 26.85
CA MET A 562 1.80 -11.15 27.46
C MET A 562 1.98 -11.14 29.00
N ILE A 563 1.91 -12.31 29.64
CA ILE A 563 2.14 -12.43 31.09
C ILE A 563 3.58 -12.03 31.43
N LEU A 564 4.58 -12.54 30.69
CA LEU A 564 6.00 -12.20 30.92
C LEU A 564 6.33 -10.72 30.69
N GLN A 565 5.63 -10.04 29.79
CA GLN A 565 5.80 -8.60 29.51
C GLN A 565 5.06 -7.71 30.51
N SER A 566 4.18 -8.28 31.33
CA SER A 566 3.46 -7.54 32.37
C SER A 566 4.41 -7.10 33.49
N GLU A 567 4.17 -5.92 34.05
CA GLU A 567 5.02 -5.36 35.10
C GLU A 567 5.14 -6.32 36.30
N GLY A 568 6.37 -6.59 36.74
CA GLY A 568 6.64 -7.48 37.86
C GLY A 568 6.42 -8.97 37.62
N HIS A 569 6.17 -9.43 36.39
CA HIS A 569 5.96 -10.85 36.06
C HIS A 569 7.10 -11.48 35.26
N ASN A 570 8.06 -10.67 34.79
CA ASN A 570 9.15 -11.14 33.93
C ASN A 570 10.20 -11.94 34.72
N ILE A 571 10.04 -13.26 34.79
CA ILE A 571 11.03 -14.18 35.39
C ILE A 571 12.36 -14.24 34.62
N PHE A 572 12.45 -13.65 33.43
CA PHE A 572 13.65 -13.56 32.60
C PHE A 572 14.31 -12.18 32.62
N ALA A 573 13.89 -11.27 33.53
CA ALA A 573 14.33 -9.88 33.54
C ALA A 573 15.85 -9.68 33.68
N ASN A 574 16.53 -10.63 34.32
CA ASN A 574 17.97 -10.55 34.59
C ASN A 574 18.85 -11.18 33.48
N LEU A 575 18.25 -11.69 32.40
CA LEU A 575 18.98 -12.20 31.23
C LEU A 575 19.53 -11.05 30.38
N SER A 576 20.68 -11.25 29.73
CA SER A 576 21.14 -10.34 28.68
C SER A 576 20.20 -10.39 27.47
N SER A 577 20.23 -9.38 26.59
CA SER A 577 19.36 -9.34 25.41
C SER A 577 19.52 -10.56 24.49
N LYS A 578 20.73 -11.12 24.40
CA LYS A 578 21.00 -12.33 23.60
C LYS A 578 20.42 -13.57 24.26
N GLU A 579 20.62 -13.73 25.57
CA GLU A 579 20.06 -14.85 26.34
C GLU A 579 18.54 -14.82 26.37
N TYR A 580 17.95 -13.63 26.56
CA TYR A 580 16.51 -13.44 26.50
C TYR A 580 15.95 -13.84 25.13
N SER A 581 16.57 -13.39 24.03
CA SER A 581 16.15 -13.80 22.68
C SER A 581 16.20 -15.31 22.49
N ASN A 582 17.27 -15.97 22.97
CA ASN A 582 17.41 -17.42 22.89
C ASN A 582 16.36 -18.14 23.76
N MET A 583 16.13 -17.66 24.99
CA MET A 583 15.12 -18.19 25.91
C MET A 583 13.72 -18.11 25.30
N MET A 584 13.37 -16.98 24.68
CA MET A 584 12.08 -16.82 24.00
C MET A 584 11.93 -17.75 22.79
N GLN A 585 13.02 -18.04 22.06
CA GLN A 585 13.00 -19.00 20.97
C GLN A 585 12.79 -20.44 21.47
N LEU A 586 13.50 -20.83 22.54
CA LEU A 586 13.33 -22.14 23.18
C LEU A 586 11.91 -22.31 23.73
N LEU A 587 11.38 -21.28 24.42
CA LEU A 587 10.01 -21.30 24.94
C LEU A 587 8.98 -21.43 23.83
N LYS A 588 9.14 -20.64 22.74
CA LYS A 588 8.26 -20.73 21.57
C LYS A 588 8.28 -22.12 20.96
N GLN A 589 9.46 -22.70 20.80
CA GLN A 589 9.62 -24.03 20.24
C GLN A 589 8.98 -25.09 21.13
N ALA A 590 9.15 -25.00 22.45
CA ALA A 590 8.57 -25.93 23.42
C ALA A 590 7.03 -25.92 23.35
N ILE A 591 6.41 -24.73 23.36
CA ILE A 591 4.95 -24.61 23.28
C ILE A 591 4.43 -25.06 21.91
N LEU A 592 5.02 -24.63 20.80
CA LEU A 592 4.56 -25.07 19.48
C LEU A 592 4.70 -26.57 19.25
N SER A 593 5.63 -27.24 19.95
CA SER A 593 5.82 -28.70 19.82
C SER A 593 4.74 -29.55 20.48
N THR A 594 3.77 -28.96 21.20
CA THR A 594 2.61 -29.69 21.72
C THR A 594 1.54 -29.93 20.66
N ASP A 595 1.57 -29.21 19.53
CA ASP A 595 0.70 -29.52 18.39
C ASP A 595 1.08 -30.89 17.79
N LEU A 596 0.10 -31.80 17.74
CA LEU A 596 0.32 -33.15 17.26
C LEU A 596 0.66 -33.20 15.77
N THR A 597 0.24 -32.24 14.95
CA THR A 597 0.61 -32.20 13.52
C THR A 597 2.11 -31.99 13.38
N LEU A 598 2.66 -31.02 14.12
CA LEU A 598 4.10 -30.78 14.19
C LEU A 598 4.86 -31.96 14.81
N HIS A 599 4.26 -32.67 15.77
CA HIS A 599 4.83 -33.92 16.27
C HIS A 599 4.99 -34.96 15.15
N PHE A 600 3.97 -35.21 14.32
CA PHE A 600 4.05 -36.19 13.23
C PHE A 600 5.12 -35.84 12.18
N GLU A 601 5.31 -34.55 11.90
CA GLU A 601 6.36 -34.07 10.99
C GLU A 601 7.77 -34.33 11.55
N ARG A 602 7.96 -34.12 12.85
CA ARG A 602 9.28 -34.21 13.51
C ARG A 602 9.62 -35.63 13.99
N ARG A 603 8.63 -36.43 14.40
CA ARG A 603 8.85 -37.76 15.01
C ARG A 603 9.58 -38.72 14.07
N THR A 604 9.36 -38.59 12.76
CA THR A 604 9.99 -39.47 11.77
C THR A 604 11.51 -39.32 11.80
N LYS A 605 11.99 -38.07 11.82
CA LYS A 605 13.43 -37.76 11.96
C LYS A 605 13.96 -38.22 13.32
N PHE A 606 13.21 -38.00 14.39
CA PHE A 606 13.61 -38.46 15.72
C PHE A 606 13.80 -39.99 15.75
N PHE A 607 12.83 -40.73 15.23
CA PHE A 607 12.91 -42.19 15.19
C PHE A 607 14.06 -42.66 14.30
N GLU A 608 14.31 -41.99 13.18
CA GLU A 608 15.48 -42.28 12.34
C GLU A 608 16.77 -42.16 13.14
N TYR A 609 17.03 -41.01 13.78
CA TYR A 609 18.25 -40.78 14.57
C TYR A 609 18.41 -41.76 15.74
N VAL A 610 17.32 -42.06 16.44
CA VAL A 610 17.37 -42.93 17.63
C VAL A 610 17.47 -44.41 17.26
N LEU A 611 16.75 -44.85 16.22
CA LEU A 611 16.72 -46.25 15.81
C LEU A 611 17.97 -46.64 15.02
N SER A 612 18.57 -45.73 14.25
CA SER A 612 19.85 -45.94 13.56
C SER A 612 21.05 -45.91 14.53
N GLY A 613 20.89 -45.28 15.70
CA GLY A 613 21.96 -45.06 16.67
C GLY A 613 22.83 -43.85 16.37
N GLU A 614 22.42 -42.98 15.44
CA GLU A 614 23.13 -41.77 15.02
C GLU A 614 22.78 -40.53 15.86
N PHE A 615 21.91 -40.68 16.87
CA PHE A 615 21.53 -39.58 17.75
C PHE A 615 22.77 -39.01 18.48
N SER A 616 22.92 -37.69 18.42
CA SER A 616 24.07 -36.97 18.97
C SER A 616 23.61 -35.93 19.98
N TRP A 617 24.23 -35.93 21.16
CA TRP A 617 23.90 -35.00 22.25
C TRP A 617 24.52 -33.61 22.09
N THR A 618 25.45 -33.45 21.13
CA THR A 618 26.14 -32.18 20.84
C THR A 618 25.56 -31.46 19.63
N ASP A 619 24.80 -32.17 18.78
CA ASP A 619 24.15 -31.58 17.61
C ASP A 619 22.88 -30.83 18.01
N GLU A 620 22.80 -29.54 17.68
CA GLU A 620 21.68 -28.71 18.09
C GLU A 620 20.36 -29.13 17.42
N GLY A 621 20.40 -29.64 16.19
CA GLY A 621 19.19 -30.15 15.51
C GLY A 621 18.63 -31.41 16.18
N HIS A 622 19.49 -32.33 16.61
CA HIS A 622 19.09 -33.51 17.37
C HIS A 622 18.51 -33.13 18.74
N ARG A 623 19.15 -32.18 19.44
CA ARG A 623 18.65 -31.64 20.71
C ARG A 623 17.31 -30.93 20.53
N GLU A 624 17.14 -30.17 19.45
CA GLU A 624 15.88 -29.50 19.11
C GLU A 624 14.71 -30.49 18.99
N VAL A 625 14.93 -31.57 18.25
CA VAL A 625 13.94 -32.63 18.08
C VAL A 625 13.69 -33.35 19.40
N LEU A 626 14.72 -33.65 20.19
CA LEU A 626 14.57 -34.26 21.51
C LEU A 626 13.70 -33.40 22.44
N ARG A 627 13.97 -32.10 22.56
CA ARG A 627 13.15 -31.18 23.38
C ARG A 627 11.69 -31.19 22.96
N SER A 628 11.45 -31.19 21.65
CA SER A 628 10.09 -31.30 21.09
C SER A 628 9.41 -32.61 21.49
N MET A 629 10.14 -33.74 21.42
CA MET A 629 9.62 -35.05 21.80
C MET A 629 9.40 -35.20 23.32
N LEU A 630 10.25 -34.58 24.15
CA LEU A 630 10.06 -34.53 25.61
C LEU A 630 8.80 -33.73 25.97
N MET A 631 8.57 -32.58 25.31
CA MET A 631 7.33 -31.80 25.49
C MET A 631 6.10 -32.62 25.15
N THR A 632 6.06 -33.25 23.96
CA THR A 632 4.93 -34.11 23.58
C THR A 632 4.77 -35.29 24.55
N ALA A 633 5.86 -35.93 24.97
CA ALA A 633 5.79 -37.04 25.91
C ALA A 633 5.15 -36.61 27.23
N CYS A 634 5.57 -35.45 27.77
CA CYS A 634 5.01 -34.91 29.00
C CYS A 634 3.53 -34.54 28.87
N ASP A 635 3.14 -33.94 27.74
CA ASP A 635 1.75 -33.59 27.44
C ASP A 635 0.84 -34.82 27.39
N LEU A 636 1.35 -35.92 26.79
CA LEU A 636 0.65 -37.21 26.76
C LEU A 636 0.86 -38.06 28.03
N GLY A 637 1.52 -37.51 29.05
CA GLY A 637 2.02 -38.24 30.22
C GLY A 637 0.97 -39.01 31.03
N ALA A 638 -0.32 -38.61 30.94
CA ALA A 638 -1.42 -39.30 31.60
C ALA A 638 -1.55 -40.78 31.25
N VAL A 639 -1.09 -41.19 30.06
CA VAL A 639 -1.09 -42.60 29.60
C VAL A 639 -0.12 -43.48 30.41
N THR A 640 0.87 -42.89 31.05
CA THR A 640 1.90 -43.60 31.84
C THR A 640 1.49 -43.79 33.32
N ARG A 641 0.46 -43.08 33.77
CA ARG A 641 0.04 -43.06 35.17
C ARG A 641 -0.66 -44.36 35.58
N PRO A 642 -0.74 -44.69 36.88
CA PRO A 642 -1.52 -45.83 37.36
C PRO A 642 -2.96 -45.83 36.82
N TRP A 643 -3.49 -47.03 36.54
CA TRP A 643 -4.78 -47.24 35.86
C TRP A 643 -5.93 -46.36 36.34
N LYS A 644 -6.11 -46.18 37.66
CA LYS A 644 -7.20 -45.37 38.21
C LYS A 644 -7.14 -43.91 37.73
N ILE A 645 -5.92 -43.34 37.71
CA ILE A 645 -5.66 -41.96 37.29
C ILE A 645 -5.78 -41.87 35.77
N SER A 646 -5.10 -42.75 35.04
CA SER A 646 -5.11 -42.76 33.57
C SER A 646 -6.52 -42.90 33.00
N LYS A 647 -7.34 -43.78 33.57
CA LYS A 647 -8.75 -43.95 33.19
C LYS A 647 -9.57 -42.69 33.46
N GLN A 648 -9.43 -42.09 34.64
CA GLN A 648 -10.16 -40.87 34.99
C GLN A 648 -9.80 -39.70 34.07
N VAL A 649 -8.52 -39.55 33.72
CA VAL A 649 -8.07 -38.56 32.75
C VAL A 649 -8.67 -38.82 31.36
N ALA A 650 -8.66 -40.07 30.89
CA ALA A 650 -9.28 -40.41 29.61
C ALA A 650 -10.79 -40.07 29.58
N GLU A 651 -11.50 -40.24 30.69
CA GLU A 651 -12.90 -39.84 30.83
C GLU A 651 -13.09 -38.31 30.76
N LEU A 652 -12.19 -37.53 31.38
CA LEU A 652 -12.21 -36.05 31.31
C LEU A 652 -11.95 -35.54 29.89
N VAL A 653 -10.93 -36.07 29.21
CA VAL A 653 -10.61 -35.77 27.80
C VAL A 653 -11.81 -36.09 26.92
N THR A 654 -12.44 -37.24 27.13
CA THR A 654 -13.62 -37.66 26.37
C THR A 654 -14.81 -36.74 26.61
N SER A 655 -15.01 -36.29 27.85
CA SER A 655 -16.06 -35.32 28.18
C SER A 655 -15.88 -34.01 27.43
N GLU A 656 -14.64 -33.49 27.37
CA GLU A 656 -14.34 -32.26 26.65
C GLU A 656 -14.59 -32.40 25.15
N PHE A 657 -14.18 -33.53 24.56
CA PHE A 657 -14.47 -33.83 23.16
C PHE A 657 -15.98 -33.91 22.89
N PHE A 658 -16.76 -34.52 23.78
CA PHE A 658 -18.21 -34.56 23.65
C PHE A 658 -18.85 -33.17 23.70
N GLU A 659 -18.36 -32.29 24.59
CA GLU A 659 -18.80 -30.89 24.62
C GLU A 659 -18.48 -30.17 23.30
N GLN A 660 -17.30 -30.39 22.71
CA GLN A 660 -16.99 -29.88 21.38
C GLN A 660 -17.94 -30.47 20.32
N GLY A 661 -18.23 -31.77 20.35
CA GLY A 661 -19.13 -32.43 19.40
C GLY A 661 -20.55 -31.87 19.45
N ASP A 662 -21.07 -31.59 20.64
CA ASP A 662 -22.38 -30.94 20.83
C ASP A 662 -22.40 -29.53 20.24
N ARG A 663 -21.30 -28.79 20.36
CA ARG A 663 -21.12 -27.46 19.74
C ARG A 663 -21.02 -27.54 18.22
N GLU A 664 -20.27 -28.49 17.67
CA GLU A 664 -20.22 -28.71 16.21
C GLU A 664 -21.61 -29.04 15.65
N ARG A 665 -22.40 -29.83 16.37
CA ARG A 665 -23.76 -30.18 15.97
C ARG A 665 -24.71 -28.97 16.02
N SER A 666 -24.65 -28.17 17.07
CA SER A 666 -25.56 -27.04 17.29
C SER A 666 -25.18 -25.79 16.48
N GLU A 667 -23.90 -25.42 16.47
CA GLU A 667 -23.39 -24.20 15.83
C GLU A 667 -23.12 -24.40 14.33
N LEU A 668 -22.56 -25.55 13.93
CA LEU A 668 -22.13 -25.81 12.54
C LEU A 668 -23.03 -26.79 11.78
N LYS A 669 -24.03 -27.39 12.44
CA LYS A 669 -24.91 -28.43 11.86
C LYS A 669 -24.14 -29.61 11.27
N LEU A 670 -22.96 -29.93 11.82
CA LEU A 670 -22.15 -31.06 11.41
C LEU A 670 -22.44 -32.29 12.27
N ILE A 671 -22.27 -33.49 11.70
CA ILE A 671 -22.29 -34.74 12.47
C ILE A 671 -20.86 -34.99 12.97
N PRO A 672 -20.59 -34.98 14.29
CA PRO A 672 -19.25 -35.20 14.82
C PRO A 672 -18.76 -36.62 14.47
N ALA A 673 -17.58 -36.73 13.85
CA ALA A 673 -17.08 -38.02 13.34
C ALA A 673 -16.54 -38.96 14.44
N ILE A 674 -15.92 -38.41 15.49
CA ILE A 674 -15.31 -39.16 16.60
C ILE A 674 -15.92 -38.76 17.96
N PHE A 675 -16.56 -37.59 18.01
CA PHE A 675 -16.93 -36.90 19.25
C PHE A 675 -18.43 -36.95 19.52
N ASP A 676 -19.06 -38.11 19.30
CA ASP A 676 -20.49 -38.29 19.58
C ASP A 676 -20.69 -39.00 20.93
N ARG A 677 -21.48 -38.38 21.83
CA ARG A 677 -21.87 -38.97 23.12
C ARG A 677 -22.51 -40.35 22.96
N ASN A 678 -23.15 -40.59 21.82
CA ASN A 678 -23.80 -41.86 21.50
C ASN A 678 -22.83 -43.01 21.20
N ARG A 679 -21.53 -42.71 21.01
CA ARG A 679 -20.47 -43.69 20.71
C ARG A 679 -19.49 -43.86 21.88
N LYS A 680 -19.93 -43.56 23.10
CA LYS A 680 -19.12 -43.69 24.33
C LYS A 680 -18.57 -45.09 24.52
N ASP A 681 -19.25 -46.09 23.99
CA ASP A 681 -18.85 -47.48 24.06
C ASP A 681 -17.62 -47.84 23.22
N GLU A 682 -17.27 -47.01 22.23
CA GLU A 682 -16.09 -47.19 21.41
C GLU A 682 -14.80 -46.68 22.07
N LEU A 683 -14.92 -45.99 23.22
CA LEU A 683 -13.79 -45.40 23.94
C LEU A 683 -12.62 -46.40 24.19
N PRO A 684 -12.84 -47.65 24.64
CA PRO A 684 -11.74 -48.59 24.83
C PRO A 684 -10.97 -48.89 23.54
N ALA A 685 -11.64 -48.99 22.40
CA ALA A 685 -10.99 -49.24 21.11
C ALA A 685 -10.19 -48.02 20.65
N LEU A 686 -10.78 -46.82 20.77
CA LEU A 686 -10.10 -45.56 20.45
C LEU A 686 -8.85 -45.34 21.31
N GLN A 687 -8.92 -45.69 22.61
CA GLN A 687 -7.76 -45.60 23.52
C GLN A 687 -6.65 -46.58 23.12
N LEU A 688 -6.98 -47.79 22.65
CA LEU A 688 -5.97 -48.73 22.15
C LEU A 688 -5.26 -48.19 20.90
N GLU A 689 -6.02 -47.65 19.95
CA GLU A 689 -5.45 -47.01 18.75
C GLU A 689 -4.56 -45.81 19.09
N TRP A 690 -5.00 -44.98 20.05
CA TRP A 690 -4.24 -43.85 20.56
C TRP A 690 -2.92 -44.28 21.22
N ILE A 691 -2.97 -45.31 22.08
CA ILE A 691 -1.80 -45.85 22.76
C ILE A 691 -0.82 -46.44 21.75
N ASP A 692 -1.29 -47.30 20.85
CA ASP A 692 -0.43 -48.03 19.92
C ASP A 692 0.09 -47.16 18.77
N GLY A 693 -0.69 -46.19 18.31
CA GLY A 693 -0.36 -45.34 17.17
C GLY A 693 0.51 -44.13 17.51
N ILE A 694 0.39 -43.60 18.74
CA ILE A 694 0.98 -42.30 19.11
C ILE A 694 1.85 -42.43 20.37
N CYS A 695 1.28 -42.87 21.49
CA CYS A 695 1.98 -42.84 22.78
C CYS A 695 3.15 -43.85 22.82
N LYS A 696 2.86 -45.14 22.63
CA LYS A 696 3.82 -46.22 22.83
C LYS A 696 5.09 -46.08 21.96
N PRO A 697 5.01 -45.76 20.64
CA PRO A 697 6.20 -45.57 19.81
C PRO A 697 7.13 -44.46 20.32
N LEU A 698 6.55 -43.34 20.79
CA LEU A 698 7.32 -42.22 21.33
C LEU A 698 8.12 -42.63 22.58
N TYR A 699 7.45 -43.25 23.54
CA TYR A 699 8.09 -43.71 24.78
C TYR A 699 9.10 -44.83 24.54
N GLN A 700 8.89 -45.70 23.55
CA GLN A 700 9.88 -46.70 23.14
C GLN A 700 11.16 -46.07 22.60
N ALA A 701 11.05 -45.02 21.79
CA ALA A 701 12.21 -44.28 21.30
C ALA A 701 12.95 -43.56 22.45
N LEU A 702 12.21 -42.89 23.34
CA LEU A 702 12.81 -42.23 24.52
C LEU A 702 13.50 -43.23 25.45
N LEU A 703 12.92 -44.42 25.65
CA LEU A 703 13.51 -45.49 26.45
C LEU A 703 14.83 -46.01 25.87
N LYS A 704 14.98 -46.02 24.53
CA LYS A 704 16.25 -46.38 23.88
C LYS A 704 17.36 -45.38 24.20
N LEU A 705 17.03 -44.09 24.29
CA LEU A 705 17.99 -43.05 24.69
C LEU A 705 18.28 -43.09 26.19
N ASN A 706 17.27 -43.34 27.02
CA ASN A 706 17.41 -43.31 28.47
C ASN A 706 16.60 -44.42 29.16
N ARG A 707 17.33 -45.43 29.65
CA ARG A 707 16.75 -46.61 30.32
C ARG A 707 16.02 -46.30 31.62
N LYS A 708 16.28 -45.14 32.25
CA LYS A 708 15.59 -44.72 33.47
C LYS A 708 14.10 -44.43 33.25
N LEU A 709 13.65 -44.30 32.00
CA LEU A 709 12.24 -44.13 31.64
C LEU A 709 11.43 -45.45 31.62
N GLN A 710 12.03 -46.59 31.98
CA GLN A 710 11.34 -47.88 32.01
C GLN A 710 10.00 -47.86 32.80
N PRO A 711 9.88 -47.19 33.97
CA PRO A 711 8.61 -47.14 34.68
C PRO A 711 7.44 -46.54 33.88
N MET A 712 7.71 -45.54 33.03
CA MET A 712 6.69 -44.94 32.18
C MET A 712 6.21 -45.91 31.09
N MET A 713 7.14 -46.71 30.53
CA MET A 713 6.82 -47.75 29.54
C MET A 713 6.01 -48.88 30.16
N ASP A 714 6.37 -49.32 31.37
CA ASP A 714 5.64 -50.34 32.12
C ASP A 714 4.20 -49.89 32.43
N GLY A 715 4.03 -48.60 32.77
CA GLY A 715 2.71 -47.98 32.94
C GLY A 715 1.85 -48.02 31.68
N ILE A 716 2.44 -47.71 30.52
CA ILE A 716 1.75 -47.79 29.22
C ILE A 716 1.30 -49.22 28.94
N ASP A 717 2.18 -50.21 29.10
CA ASP A 717 1.85 -51.62 28.81
C ASP A 717 0.77 -52.15 29.76
N ALA A 718 0.82 -51.77 31.04
CA ALA A 718 -0.21 -52.10 32.03
C ALA A 718 -1.57 -51.47 31.67
N ASN A 719 -1.60 -50.20 31.30
CA ASN A 719 -2.83 -49.50 30.91
C ASN A 719 -3.41 -50.03 29.60
N ARG A 720 -2.56 -50.30 28.60
CA ARG A 720 -2.97 -50.92 27.35
C ARG A 720 -3.67 -52.26 27.58
N LYS A 721 -3.12 -53.10 28.47
CA LYS A 721 -3.76 -54.38 28.84
C LYS A 721 -5.14 -54.18 29.46
N LYS A 722 -5.29 -53.21 30.37
CA LYS A 722 -6.60 -52.89 30.97
C LYS A 722 -7.62 -52.38 29.96
N TRP A 723 -7.21 -51.55 29.01
CA TRP A 723 -8.08 -51.13 27.90
C TRP A 723 -8.45 -52.29 26.98
N GLN A 724 -7.52 -53.21 26.72
CA GLN A 724 -7.79 -54.43 25.95
C GLN A 724 -8.83 -55.33 26.63
N ASP A 725 -8.72 -55.50 27.96
CA ASP A 725 -9.67 -56.28 28.75
C ASP A 725 -11.08 -55.65 28.67
N LEU A 726 -11.18 -54.32 28.79
CA LEU A 726 -12.45 -53.58 28.65
C LEU A 726 -13.05 -53.71 27.24
N CYS A 727 -12.23 -53.58 26.20
CA CYS A 727 -12.66 -53.72 24.80
C CYS A 727 -13.21 -55.12 24.53
N SER A 728 -12.51 -56.15 25.02
CA SER A 728 -12.90 -57.56 24.87
C SER A 728 -14.20 -57.87 25.61
N SER A 729 -14.35 -57.36 26.84
CA SER A 729 -15.59 -57.50 27.63
C SER A 729 -16.78 -56.86 26.91
N TYR A 730 -16.61 -55.67 26.34
CA TYR A 730 -17.69 -54.98 25.63
C TYR A 730 -18.13 -55.73 24.35
N GLN A 731 -17.17 -56.26 23.59
CA GLN A 731 -17.46 -57.09 22.42
C GLN A 731 -18.21 -58.38 22.78
N GLN A 732 -17.91 -58.99 23.93
CA GLN A 732 -18.65 -60.15 24.44
C GLN A 732 -20.08 -59.79 24.85
N THR A 733 -20.30 -58.66 25.53
CA THR A 733 -21.65 -58.18 25.90
C THR A 733 -22.51 -57.84 24.69
N ARG A 734 -21.94 -57.21 23.64
CA ARG A 734 -22.65 -56.97 22.37
C ARG A 734 -23.00 -58.26 21.62
N ARG A 735 -22.17 -59.30 21.70
CA ARG A 735 -22.49 -60.62 21.12
C ARG A 735 -23.55 -61.37 21.90
N ALA A 736 -23.69 -61.12 23.21
CA ALA A 736 -24.66 -61.78 24.09
C ALA A 736 -26.06 -61.12 24.09
N SER A 737 -26.21 -59.91 23.53
CA SER A 737 -27.49 -59.18 23.47
C SER A 737 -27.96 -59.03 22.00
N PRO A 738 -28.79 -59.93 21.45
CA PRO A 738 -29.34 -59.76 20.12
C PRO A 738 -30.49 -58.75 20.17
N LEU A 739 -30.18 -57.46 20.10
CA LEU A 739 -31.16 -56.43 19.78
C LEU A 739 -31.19 -56.22 18.27
N VAL A 740 -32.38 -56.51 17.72
CA VAL A 740 -32.92 -56.27 16.37
C VAL A 740 -32.00 -55.48 15.44
N VAL A 741 -31.52 -56.18 14.41
CA VAL A 741 -30.87 -55.59 13.24
C VAL A 741 -31.87 -54.65 12.56
N CYS A 742 -31.69 -53.34 12.73
CA CYS A 742 -32.21 -52.38 11.77
C CYS A 742 -31.25 -52.39 10.57
N ASN A 743 -31.71 -52.94 9.45
CA ASN A 743 -30.98 -53.02 8.19
C ASN A 743 -30.65 -51.62 7.65
N THR A 744 -29.46 -51.10 7.98
CA THR A 744 -28.76 -50.09 7.18
C THR A 744 -27.27 -50.08 7.56
N CYS A 745 -26.54 -51.14 7.17
CA CYS A 745 -25.08 -51.14 7.14
C CYS A 745 -24.60 -51.80 5.84
N ILE A 746 -24.44 -51.00 4.78
CA ILE A 746 -23.50 -51.27 3.68
C ILE A 746 -22.88 -49.91 3.31
N PHE A 747 -21.56 -49.91 3.09
CA PHE A 747 -20.63 -48.80 2.83
C PHE A 747 -20.02 -48.17 4.11
N TRP A 748 -18.76 -48.48 4.39
CA TRP A 748 -17.59 -47.74 3.90
C TRP A 748 -16.31 -48.51 4.27
N GLY A 749 -15.74 -49.18 3.27
CA GLY A 749 -14.34 -49.58 3.26
C GLY A 749 -13.62 -48.72 2.23
N LYS A 750 -12.38 -48.32 2.54
CA LYS A 750 -11.44 -47.50 1.76
C LYS A 750 -11.65 -45.98 1.85
N THR A 751 -10.76 -45.34 2.59
CA THR A 751 -10.07 -44.10 2.19
C THR A 751 -8.86 -43.93 3.10
N GLY A 752 -7.73 -44.48 2.64
CA GLY A 752 -6.46 -44.48 3.38
C GLY A 752 -5.32 -44.95 2.47
N ARG A 753 -5.07 -44.20 1.38
CA ARG A 753 -3.85 -44.29 0.56
C ARG A 753 -3.62 -42.95 -0.13
N TYR A 754 -2.81 -42.11 0.48
CA TYR A 754 -1.98 -41.14 -0.23
C TYR A 754 -0.60 -41.16 0.41
N ALA A 755 0.26 -42.03 -0.12
CA ALA A 755 1.71 -41.96 0.05
C ALA A 755 2.38 -42.63 -1.16
N SER A 756 3.30 -41.87 -1.77
CA SER A 756 4.32 -42.26 -2.76
C SER A 756 3.89 -43.01 -4.03
N LYS A 757 3.88 -42.30 -5.16
CA LYS A 757 4.26 -42.87 -6.46
C LYS A 757 5.31 -41.98 -7.12
N THR A 758 6.57 -42.33 -6.90
CA THR A 758 7.68 -42.00 -7.78
C THR A 758 7.50 -42.74 -9.11
N GLN A 759 7.51 -41.98 -10.20
CA GLN A 759 7.52 -42.50 -11.57
C GLN A 759 8.93 -43.00 -11.91
N THR A 760 9.08 -44.30 -12.12
CA THR A 760 10.13 -44.86 -12.98
C THR A 760 9.47 -45.42 -14.23
N ARG A 761 9.67 -44.71 -15.34
CA ARG A 761 9.44 -45.21 -16.70
C ARG A 761 10.63 -46.08 -17.09
N GLY A 762 10.35 -47.29 -17.53
CA GLY A 762 11.30 -48.17 -18.22
C GLY A 762 10.53 -49.32 -18.85
N GLN A 763 10.27 -49.21 -20.16
CA GLN A 763 9.95 -50.33 -21.02
C GLN A 763 11.24 -51.13 -21.24
N GLY A 764 11.16 -52.46 -21.19
CA GLY A 764 12.27 -53.38 -21.44
C GLY A 764 12.28 -54.51 -20.43
#